data_AF-A0A7V9K564-F1
#
_entry.id   AF-A0A7V9K564-F1
#
_cell.length_a   1.000
_cell.length_b   1.000
_cell.length_c   1.000
_cell.angle_alpha   90.00
_cell.angle_beta   90.00
_cell.angle_gamma   90.00
#
_symmetry.space_group_name_H-M   'P 1'
#
loop_
_entity.id
_entity.type
_entity.pdbx_description
1 polymer ?
#
loop_
_entity_poly.entity_id
_entity_poly.type
_entity_poly.pdbx_seq_one_letter_code
_entity_poly.pdbx_strand_id
1 'polypeptide(L)'
;MKRLLLPFLAALAFAAAPAHAVIDPTVPAARDTEPVILDGSKLGTWSVPQNVTAKAPAQDLFGCNVSVDAEKLTNPNEFNNAISAGAETDECKHNNYSTPEFDTAALGQPEGTPVDRLLGYRYDGAGKRFVQIPFQVDEQFTRYLSNPASGFSVYSGEDQHTTYAYEREGFRWTESDPDNVCQARPDSPVATDPVKGLDSNDELAFMASDAGDEAPADAKLPRGIEAAQTVRVADASNRTIKYAYVMKAKADGPKAAFDAENGYVKYERDAISDTFEKSESSYDNYGNAARGIVCDEDGNVVRYPDKKSDGTPHPNAGEPVLERRRPRDYATISTNRFKFRYDGRWLMTQIKISPDGGQTYGDDLVDRWKARAFAQDPGSETPCCGYEEEDTNWGGSSTLLGEKSGPVRTLRETWGADSGTNVIRRESFYREEMRQKTWLRVHVIPPLDGIYAQWDFNAGKVDTFRNSTKPEGVPIDGKNDEVYGNLDDPCNPRYDGNDTGAFDQTYRTLYQQFQACKLPYHQSVDVPDATFGDANAALGWSETSGPNGTIVDRYQIDKITDVTPGGGAQSAAAFPYYRDDSCFDDGTGTNPGPKVNLRSGSEPSTFEGQPRRCWKPEDGAVDNDGRFYQGSIGTHGLHILFLVDSDNARQTVPISEIVAEQRMVMLPGDPGNVGEKYGRGFEKPLVTAATPFAGGGEEPAPGPDPEPDPGEGGGPGQGGGSGQGGGSGQGGGSGGGGEAGPGNQGSAPAPGATPQPQAQQPRQQVKAKSKAKKRKAARKKCKAKKRKATRRKAGASKRKATAKCKAKPRKKKRSKK
;
A
#
# COMPACT_ATOMS: atom_id res chain seq x y z
N MET A 1 43.66 1.11 -16.25
CA MET A 1 42.39 1.67 -15.71
C MET A 1 42.31 1.65 -14.18
N LYS A 2 42.67 0.56 -13.46
CA LYS A 2 42.58 0.44 -11.97
C LYS A 2 43.41 1.42 -11.07
N ARG A 3 43.82 2.62 -11.52
CA ARG A 3 44.70 3.52 -10.72
C ARG A 3 44.40 5.02 -10.74
N LEU A 4 43.36 5.51 -11.43
CA LEU A 4 43.02 6.95 -11.42
C LEU A 4 41.80 7.35 -10.57
N LEU A 5 40.94 6.40 -10.19
CA LEU A 5 39.68 6.68 -9.46
C LEU A 5 39.84 6.80 -7.93
N LEU A 6 40.96 6.36 -7.35
CA LEU A 6 41.11 6.26 -5.90
C LEU A 6 41.29 7.57 -5.09
N PRO A 7 41.85 8.69 -5.61
CA PRO A 7 42.15 9.86 -4.77
C PRO A 7 40.96 10.80 -4.53
N PHE A 8 39.86 10.69 -5.29
CA PHE A 8 38.68 11.53 -5.09
C PHE A 8 37.63 10.92 -4.13
N LEU A 9 37.56 9.59 -4.04
CA LEU A 9 36.67 8.91 -3.06
C LEU A 9 37.11 9.09 -1.59
N ALA A 10 38.38 9.43 -1.35
CA ALA A 10 38.96 9.52 0.00
C ALA A 10 38.54 10.77 0.80
N ALA A 11 37.66 11.62 0.24
CA ALA A 11 37.22 12.87 0.83
C ALA A 11 35.71 12.91 1.18
N LEU A 12 34.98 11.79 1.11
CA LEU A 12 33.77 11.66 1.92
C LEU A 12 34.20 11.69 3.39
N ALA A 13 33.91 12.82 4.04
CA ALA A 13 34.23 12.99 5.44
C ALA A 13 33.41 11.99 6.26
N PHE A 14 34.09 11.07 6.92
CA PHE A 14 33.60 10.49 8.17
C PHE A 14 33.56 11.62 9.21
N ALA A 15 32.57 12.51 9.08
CA ALA A 15 32.12 13.34 10.19
C ALA A 15 31.83 12.40 11.36
N ALA A 16 32.27 12.77 12.56
CA ALA A 16 32.08 11.94 13.73
C ALA A 16 30.59 11.62 13.86
N ALA A 17 30.25 10.33 13.85
CA ALA A 17 28.87 9.88 13.91
C ALA A 17 28.15 10.60 15.05
N PRO A 18 26.98 11.22 14.81
CA PRO A 18 26.17 11.73 15.90
C PRO A 18 25.88 10.59 16.88
N ALA A 19 25.58 10.93 18.13
CA ALA A 19 25.11 9.92 19.07
C ALA A 19 23.88 9.23 18.46
N HIS A 20 24.00 7.94 18.16
CA HIS A 20 22.94 7.07 17.63
C HIS A 20 21.59 7.43 18.25
N ALA A 21 20.51 7.44 17.46
CA ALA A 21 19.17 7.71 17.96
C ALA A 21 18.89 6.90 19.24
N VAL A 22 18.95 7.59 20.38
CA VAL A 22 18.69 6.98 21.67
C VAL A 22 17.18 6.79 21.71
N ILE A 23 16.74 5.54 21.60
CA ILE A 23 15.37 5.12 21.95
C ILE A 23 15.03 5.83 23.24
N ASP A 24 14.02 6.69 23.27
CA ASP A 24 13.62 7.28 24.54
C ASP A 24 12.87 6.18 25.31
N PRO A 25 13.47 5.61 26.39
CA PRO A 25 12.79 4.56 27.12
C PRO A 25 11.54 5.10 27.81
N THR A 26 11.47 6.42 28.04
CA THR A 26 10.40 7.09 28.79
C THR A 26 9.15 7.38 27.97
N VAL A 27 9.24 7.44 26.63
CA VAL A 27 8.06 7.59 25.75
C VAL A 27 7.36 6.24 25.57
N PRO A 28 6.09 6.07 26.04
CA PRO A 28 5.34 4.84 25.82
C PRO A 28 4.85 4.78 24.36
N ALA A 29 4.88 3.60 23.77
CA ALA A 29 4.34 3.39 22.43
C ALA A 29 2.81 3.47 22.42
N ALA A 30 2.26 3.97 21.32
CA ALA A 30 0.82 4.02 21.07
C ALA A 30 0.25 2.64 20.69
N ARG A 31 -0.74 2.15 21.45
CA ARG A 31 -1.40 0.84 21.22
C ARG A 31 -2.79 0.94 20.60
N ASP A 32 -3.26 2.15 20.31
CA ASP A 32 -4.57 2.43 19.72
C ASP A 32 -4.66 1.98 18.25
N THR A 33 -3.51 1.86 17.57
CA THR A 33 -3.40 1.49 16.15
C THR A 33 -2.81 0.09 15.92
N GLU A 34 -2.23 -0.53 16.95
CA GLU A 34 -1.47 -1.78 16.79
C GLU A 34 -2.39 -3.01 16.63
N PRO A 35 -2.15 -3.86 15.61
CA PRO A 35 -2.72 -5.18 15.55
C PRO A 35 -2.00 -6.14 16.50
N VAL A 36 -2.75 -7.11 17.01
CA VAL A 36 -2.22 -8.29 17.70
C VAL A 36 -2.30 -9.47 16.73
N ILE A 37 -1.16 -10.11 16.49
CA ILE A 37 -1.04 -11.30 15.64
C ILE A 37 -0.48 -12.43 16.51
N LEU A 38 -1.08 -13.62 16.44
CA LEU A 38 -0.59 -14.84 17.07
C LEU A 38 -0.44 -15.94 16.03
N ASP A 39 0.67 -16.66 16.05
CA ASP A 39 0.80 -17.90 15.26
C ASP A 39 -0.12 -18.99 15.86
N GLY A 40 -0.68 -19.87 15.04
CA GLY A 40 -1.55 -20.97 15.47
C GLY A 40 -0.90 -21.89 16.52
N SER A 41 0.43 -22.03 16.47
CA SER A 41 1.23 -22.72 17.48
C SER A 41 1.00 -22.25 18.93
N LYS A 42 0.51 -21.02 19.14
CA LYS A 42 0.18 -20.52 20.49
C LYS A 42 -1.06 -21.19 21.10
N LEU A 43 -1.96 -21.77 20.30
CA LEU A 43 -3.20 -22.39 20.80
C LEU A 43 -3.04 -23.86 21.21
N GLY A 44 -1.81 -24.38 21.23
CA GLY A 44 -1.51 -25.72 21.75
C GLY A 44 -2.24 -26.82 20.98
N THR A 45 -3.00 -27.66 21.69
CA THR A 45 -3.71 -28.83 21.10
C THR A 45 -4.85 -28.47 20.14
N TRP A 46 -5.15 -27.19 19.92
CA TRP A 46 -6.09 -26.75 18.88
C TRP A 46 -5.42 -26.63 17.51
N SER A 47 -4.09 -26.51 17.49
CA SER A 47 -3.23 -26.37 16.33
C SER A 47 -2.48 -27.68 16.07
N VAL A 48 -2.24 -27.97 14.79
CA VAL A 48 -1.40 -29.08 14.33
C VAL A 48 -0.08 -28.57 13.74
N PRO A 49 0.96 -29.41 13.59
CA PRO A 49 2.17 -29.01 12.88
C PRO A 49 1.86 -28.63 11.43
N GLN A 50 2.53 -27.59 10.93
CA GLN A 50 2.47 -27.21 9.53
C GLN A 50 3.06 -28.26 8.59
N ASN A 51 2.70 -28.18 7.31
CA ASN A 51 3.34 -29.01 6.32
C ASN A 51 4.79 -28.57 6.08
N VAL A 52 5.73 -29.47 6.34
CA VAL A 52 7.12 -29.32 5.88
C VAL A 52 7.20 -29.72 4.42
N THR A 53 7.74 -28.83 3.59
CA THR A 53 8.08 -29.09 2.19
C THR A 53 9.59 -28.99 1.99
N ALA A 54 10.11 -29.64 0.94
CA ALA A 54 11.46 -29.42 0.47
C ALA A 54 11.50 -29.44 -1.06
N LYS A 55 12.30 -28.53 -1.62
CA LYS A 55 12.58 -28.48 -3.06
C LYS A 55 14.08 -28.49 -3.31
N ALA A 56 14.53 -29.29 -4.27
CA ALA A 56 15.92 -29.37 -4.69
C ALA A 56 16.33 -28.11 -5.48
N PRO A 57 17.56 -27.58 -5.30
CA PRO A 57 18.03 -26.44 -6.06
C PRO A 57 18.17 -26.77 -7.55
N ALA A 58 18.11 -25.72 -8.37
CA ALA A 58 18.42 -25.74 -9.79
C ALA A 58 17.66 -26.80 -10.65
N GLN A 59 16.43 -27.18 -10.28
CA GLN A 59 15.61 -28.08 -11.12
C GLN A 59 15.09 -27.37 -12.38
N ASP A 60 14.94 -26.05 -12.32
CA ASP A 60 14.60 -25.14 -13.41
C ASP A 60 15.64 -25.08 -14.55
N LEU A 61 16.92 -25.41 -14.27
CA LEU A 61 18.00 -25.44 -15.28
C LEU A 61 17.77 -26.45 -16.42
N PHE A 62 16.89 -27.42 -16.22
CA PHE A 62 16.52 -28.42 -17.24
C PHE A 62 15.18 -28.09 -17.93
N GLY A 63 14.61 -26.93 -17.60
CA GLY A 63 13.39 -26.38 -18.16
C GLY A 63 13.62 -25.44 -19.34
N CYS A 64 12.79 -24.40 -19.42
CA CYS A 64 12.66 -23.57 -20.62
C CYS A 64 13.95 -22.81 -20.99
N ASN A 65 14.59 -23.25 -22.08
CA ASN A 65 15.50 -22.48 -22.92
C ASN A 65 16.61 -21.64 -22.23
N VAL A 66 17.22 -22.09 -21.13
CA VAL A 66 18.45 -21.44 -20.63
C VAL A 66 19.61 -21.76 -21.60
N SER A 67 20.11 -20.75 -22.28
CA SER A 67 21.27 -20.85 -23.19
C SER A 67 22.52 -20.25 -22.54
N VAL A 68 23.68 -20.91 -22.73
CA VAL A 68 24.97 -20.49 -22.17
C VAL A 68 25.96 -20.23 -23.30
N ASP A 69 26.46 -19.00 -23.38
CA ASP A 69 27.48 -18.54 -24.30
C ASP A 69 28.86 -18.69 -23.66
N ALA A 70 29.56 -19.75 -24.03
CA ALA A 70 30.84 -20.12 -23.45
C ALA A 70 31.98 -19.13 -23.78
N GLU A 71 31.86 -18.31 -24.83
CA GLU A 71 32.86 -17.28 -25.14
C GLU A 71 32.72 -16.10 -24.17
N LYS A 72 31.47 -15.63 -23.97
CA LYS A 72 31.16 -14.54 -23.03
C LYS A 72 31.49 -14.86 -21.58
N LEU A 73 31.41 -16.13 -21.16
CA LEU A 73 31.87 -16.57 -19.81
C LEU A 73 33.34 -16.21 -19.52
N THR A 74 34.16 -16.00 -20.55
CA THR A 74 35.58 -15.63 -20.40
C THR A 74 35.85 -14.13 -20.51
N ASN A 75 34.84 -13.32 -20.87
CA ASN A 75 34.96 -11.89 -21.05
C ASN A 75 34.38 -11.13 -19.84
N PRO A 76 35.20 -10.44 -19.02
CA PRO A 76 34.72 -9.70 -17.84
C PRO A 76 33.66 -8.62 -18.13
N ASN A 77 33.55 -8.15 -19.37
CA ASN A 77 32.58 -7.13 -19.77
C ASN A 77 31.27 -7.72 -20.33
N GLU A 78 31.22 -9.03 -20.58
CA GLU A 78 30.05 -9.73 -21.15
C GLU A 78 29.59 -10.92 -20.30
N PHE A 79 30.25 -11.18 -19.16
CA PHE A 79 29.95 -12.29 -18.26
C PHE A 79 28.47 -12.34 -17.82
N ASN A 80 27.87 -11.17 -17.54
CA ASN A 80 26.45 -11.09 -17.18
C ASN A 80 25.50 -11.43 -18.35
N ASN A 81 25.99 -11.34 -19.60
CA ASN A 81 25.27 -11.68 -20.83
C ASN A 81 25.64 -13.09 -21.35
N ALA A 82 26.41 -13.87 -20.57
CA ALA A 82 26.87 -15.20 -20.93
C ALA A 82 25.83 -16.29 -20.68
N ILE A 83 24.74 -15.98 -19.98
CA ILE A 83 23.59 -16.86 -19.80
C ILE A 83 22.34 -16.06 -20.13
N SER A 84 21.48 -16.57 -21.01
CA SER A 84 20.24 -15.90 -21.42
C SER A 84 19.13 -16.91 -21.64
N ALA A 85 17.89 -16.57 -21.27
CA ALA A 85 16.73 -17.32 -21.73
C ALA A 85 16.57 -17.19 -23.26
N GLY A 86 16.11 -18.26 -23.90
CA GLY A 86 15.94 -18.31 -25.36
C GLY A 86 14.72 -17.54 -25.85
N ALA A 87 14.72 -17.23 -27.14
CA ALA A 87 13.85 -16.22 -27.74
C ALA A 87 12.34 -16.53 -27.78
N GLU A 88 11.92 -17.79 -27.56
CA GLU A 88 10.50 -18.16 -27.48
C GLU A 88 10.12 -18.51 -26.04
N THR A 89 9.72 -17.48 -25.30
CA THR A 89 9.24 -17.61 -23.92
C THR A 89 7.72 -17.79 -23.81
N ASP A 90 6.98 -17.66 -24.92
CA ASP A 90 5.51 -17.80 -24.96
C ASP A 90 5.02 -19.25 -24.77
N GLU A 91 5.88 -20.24 -25.03
CA GLU A 91 5.61 -21.67 -24.76
C GLU A 91 5.99 -22.09 -23.33
N CYS A 92 6.64 -21.20 -22.59
CA CYS A 92 7.12 -21.45 -21.24
C CYS A 92 6.02 -21.19 -20.20
N LYS A 93 6.18 -21.75 -18.99
CA LYS A 93 5.30 -21.37 -17.89
C LYS A 93 5.60 -19.92 -17.48
N HIS A 94 4.56 -19.10 -17.47
CA HIS A 94 4.57 -17.82 -16.76
C HIS A 94 4.45 -18.07 -15.24
N ASN A 95 4.18 -17.03 -14.46
CA ASN A 95 4.14 -17.07 -13.00
C ASN A 95 3.37 -18.31 -12.49
N ASN A 96 4.07 -19.27 -11.87
CA ASN A 96 3.45 -20.49 -11.36
C ASN A 96 4.07 -20.93 -10.03
N TYR A 97 3.28 -21.63 -9.20
CA TYR A 97 3.86 -22.44 -8.14
C TYR A 97 4.47 -23.70 -8.75
N SER A 98 5.73 -23.96 -8.43
CA SER A 98 6.40 -25.22 -8.73
C SER A 98 6.09 -26.24 -7.64
N THR A 99 6.04 -27.52 -8.01
CA THR A 99 5.81 -28.61 -7.06
C THR A 99 7.11 -28.89 -6.30
N PRO A 100 7.08 -29.05 -4.96
CA PRO A 100 8.22 -29.57 -4.21
C PRO A 100 8.38 -31.07 -4.46
N GLU A 101 9.61 -31.59 -4.37
CA GLU A 101 9.85 -33.04 -4.47
C GLU A 101 9.47 -33.78 -3.17
N PHE A 102 9.29 -33.05 -2.06
CA PHE A 102 8.78 -33.58 -0.80
C PHE A 102 7.76 -32.64 -0.17
N ASP A 103 6.61 -33.19 0.23
CA ASP A 103 5.59 -32.52 1.03
C ASP A 103 5.01 -33.50 2.06
N THR A 104 5.11 -33.15 3.34
CA THR A 104 4.56 -33.96 4.44
C THR A 104 3.03 -34.02 4.46
N ALA A 105 2.32 -33.12 3.77
CA ALA A 105 0.86 -33.20 3.63
C ALA A 105 0.42 -34.48 2.92
N ALA A 106 1.21 -34.97 1.95
CA ALA A 106 0.95 -36.21 1.22
C ALA A 106 1.06 -37.48 2.10
N LEU A 107 1.60 -37.38 3.31
CA LEU A 107 1.75 -38.48 4.26
C LEU A 107 0.53 -38.63 5.20
N GLY A 108 -0.42 -37.70 5.14
CA GLY A 108 -1.57 -37.60 6.05
C GLY A 108 -1.19 -36.89 7.35
N GLN A 109 -1.55 -35.61 7.44
CA GLN A 109 -1.40 -34.81 8.67
C GLN A 109 -2.62 -34.98 9.59
N PRO A 110 -2.47 -34.80 10.92
CA PRO A 110 -3.62 -34.60 11.80
C PRO A 110 -4.39 -33.34 11.39
N GLU A 111 -5.71 -33.32 11.61
CA GLU A 111 -6.53 -32.14 11.34
C GLU A 111 -6.50 -31.17 12.53
N GLY A 112 -6.34 -29.88 12.23
CA GLY A 112 -6.44 -28.79 13.20
C GLY A 112 -7.87 -28.47 13.61
N THR A 113 -8.03 -27.46 14.46
CA THR A 113 -9.37 -26.90 14.74
C THR A 113 -9.90 -26.18 13.50
N PRO A 114 -11.11 -26.49 12.99
CA PRO A 114 -11.65 -25.82 11.82
C PRO A 114 -11.70 -24.30 12.02
N VAL A 115 -11.03 -23.56 11.14
CA VAL A 115 -10.82 -22.10 11.29
C VAL A 115 -12.13 -21.32 11.22
N ASP A 116 -13.11 -21.82 10.47
CA ASP A 116 -14.48 -21.28 10.36
C ASP A 116 -15.28 -21.34 11.68
N ARG A 117 -14.79 -22.11 12.66
CA ARG A 117 -15.37 -22.25 14.01
C ARG A 117 -14.61 -21.46 15.08
N LEU A 118 -13.52 -20.77 14.74
CA LEU A 118 -12.75 -19.94 15.65
C LEU A 118 -13.27 -18.50 15.66
N LEU A 119 -13.63 -18.00 16.84
CA LEU A 119 -14.26 -16.71 17.04
C LEU A 119 -13.50 -15.90 18.09
N GLY A 120 -13.27 -14.62 17.83
CA GLY A 120 -12.69 -13.70 18.81
C GLY A 120 -13.75 -13.06 19.70
N TYR A 121 -13.47 -13.00 21.00
CA TYR A 121 -14.31 -12.36 22.01
C TYR A 121 -13.47 -11.49 22.95
N ARG A 122 -14.11 -10.50 23.55
CA ARG A 122 -13.64 -9.82 24.77
C ARG A 122 -14.63 -10.05 25.91
N TYR A 123 -14.16 -9.95 27.16
CA TYR A 123 -15.07 -9.85 28.30
C TYR A 123 -15.44 -8.38 28.55
N ASP A 124 -16.74 -8.12 28.67
CA ASP A 124 -17.33 -6.84 29.05
C ASP A 124 -17.62 -6.91 30.57
N GLY A 125 -16.72 -6.38 31.40
CA GLY A 125 -16.85 -6.45 32.86
C GLY A 125 -18.06 -5.70 33.42
N ALA A 126 -18.53 -4.66 32.73
CA ALA A 126 -19.75 -3.93 33.09
C ALA A 126 -21.01 -4.75 32.75
N GLY A 127 -21.05 -5.36 31.58
CA GLY A 127 -22.12 -6.27 31.14
C GLY A 127 -22.03 -7.69 31.72
N LYS A 128 -20.93 -8.04 32.39
CA LYS A 128 -20.58 -9.36 32.94
C LYS A 128 -20.69 -10.52 31.94
N ARG A 129 -20.34 -10.27 30.67
CA ARG A 129 -20.57 -11.20 29.56
C ARG A 129 -19.47 -11.13 28.52
N PHE A 130 -19.34 -12.17 27.70
CA PHE A 130 -18.50 -12.12 26.51
C PHE A 130 -19.21 -11.43 25.35
N VAL A 131 -18.44 -10.70 24.54
CA VAL A 131 -18.92 -10.00 23.33
C VAL A 131 -17.94 -10.29 22.21
N GLN A 132 -18.43 -10.66 21.02
CA GLN A 132 -17.56 -10.88 19.87
C GLN A 132 -16.82 -9.60 19.48
N ILE A 133 -15.61 -9.75 18.95
CA ILE A 133 -14.80 -8.68 18.36
C ILE A 133 -14.44 -9.05 16.91
N PRO A 134 -14.07 -8.08 16.05
CA PRO A 134 -13.44 -8.37 14.78
C PRO A 134 -12.22 -9.28 15.00
N PHE A 135 -12.23 -10.43 14.33
CA PHE A 135 -11.26 -11.49 14.52
C PHE A 135 -11.10 -12.28 13.24
N GLN A 136 -9.87 -12.57 12.87
CA GLN A 136 -9.51 -13.14 11.59
C GLN A 136 -8.50 -14.26 11.79
N VAL A 137 -8.69 -15.36 11.07
CA VAL A 137 -7.70 -16.45 10.94
C VAL A 137 -7.27 -16.49 9.49
N ASP A 138 -5.99 -16.28 9.25
CA ASP A 138 -5.40 -16.29 7.93
C ASP A 138 -4.52 -17.54 7.79
N GLU A 139 -5.05 -18.55 7.10
CA GLU A 139 -4.34 -19.79 6.77
C GLU A 139 -3.08 -19.50 5.95
N GLN A 140 -1.94 -20.12 6.29
CA GLN A 140 -0.64 -19.89 5.65
C GLN A 140 0.07 -21.20 5.29
N PHE A 141 0.80 -21.21 4.17
CA PHE A 141 1.59 -22.36 3.74
C PHE A 141 2.82 -21.96 2.93
N THR A 142 3.73 -22.91 2.76
CA THR A 142 4.88 -22.76 1.85
C THR A 142 4.47 -23.01 0.38
N ARG A 143 4.99 -22.18 -0.52
CA ARG A 143 4.98 -22.36 -1.98
C ARG A 143 6.40 -22.18 -2.55
N TYR A 144 6.60 -22.60 -3.80
CA TYR A 144 7.83 -22.38 -4.54
C TYR A 144 7.55 -21.56 -5.79
N LEU A 145 7.90 -20.29 -5.76
CA LEU A 145 7.65 -19.30 -6.81
C LEU A 145 8.56 -19.59 -8.02
N SER A 146 7.96 -19.80 -9.18
CA SER A 146 8.67 -20.11 -10.42
C SER A 146 8.27 -19.14 -11.53
N ASN A 147 9.27 -18.66 -12.25
CA ASN A 147 9.14 -17.61 -13.27
C ASN A 147 9.97 -17.95 -14.54
N PRO A 148 9.85 -19.14 -15.15
CA PRO A 148 10.80 -19.60 -16.17
C PRO A 148 10.62 -18.97 -17.56
N ALA A 149 9.55 -18.21 -17.81
CA ALA A 149 9.36 -17.47 -19.06
C ALA A 149 9.98 -16.06 -19.05
N SER A 150 10.67 -15.65 -17.98
CA SER A 150 11.44 -14.41 -17.94
C SER A 150 12.88 -14.57 -18.44
N GLY A 151 13.41 -13.55 -19.12
CA GLY A 151 14.84 -13.46 -19.47
C GLY A 151 15.78 -13.52 -18.27
N PHE A 152 15.30 -13.06 -17.10
CA PHE A 152 16.06 -12.99 -15.85
C PHE A 152 15.79 -14.16 -14.89
N SER A 153 14.99 -15.14 -15.31
CA SER A 153 14.69 -16.37 -14.56
C SER A 153 15.93 -17.15 -14.10
N VAL A 154 17.05 -16.99 -14.82
CA VAL A 154 18.36 -17.55 -14.48
C VAL A 154 18.86 -17.14 -13.10
N TYR A 155 18.46 -15.99 -12.57
CA TYR A 155 18.88 -15.53 -11.24
C TYR A 155 17.97 -16.09 -10.13
N SER A 156 16.64 -15.97 -10.27
CA SER A 156 15.70 -16.28 -9.18
C SER A 156 15.18 -17.73 -9.13
N GLY A 157 15.20 -18.46 -10.25
CA GLY A 157 14.84 -19.89 -10.30
C GLY A 157 13.49 -20.28 -9.68
N GLU A 158 13.53 -21.16 -8.67
CA GLU A 158 12.36 -21.72 -7.97
C GLU A 158 12.46 -21.48 -6.44
N ASP A 159 12.13 -20.29 -5.99
CA ASP A 159 12.31 -19.89 -4.59
C ASP A 159 11.16 -20.30 -3.66
N GLN A 160 11.48 -20.73 -2.45
CA GLN A 160 10.53 -20.86 -1.34
C GLN A 160 9.93 -19.50 -0.93
N HIS A 161 8.63 -19.45 -0.70
CA HIS A 161 7.92 -18.32 -0.10
C HIS A 161 6.75 -18.82 0.76
N THR A 162 6.62 -18.31 1.99
CA THR A 162 5.47 -18.63 2.86
C THR A 162 4.43 -17.53 2.75
N THR A 163 3.24 -17.90 2.29
CA THR A 163 2.15 -16.95 2.00
C THR A 163 0.78 -17.57 2.28
N TYR A 164 -0.27 -16.78 2.09
CA TYR A 164 -1.61 -17.08 2.58
C TYR A 164 -2.45 -17.94 1.62
N ALA A 165 -3.47 -18.60 2.18
CA ALA A 165 -4.64 -19.05 1.42
C ALA A 165 -5.45 -17.83 0.94
N TYR A 166 -5.23 -17.43 -0.31
CA TYR A 166 -5.86 -16.26 -0.94
C TYR A 166 -7.26 -16.53 -1.49
N GLU A 167 -8.09 -15.49 -1.53
CA GLU A 167 -9.44 -15.53 -2.13
C GLU A 167 -9.37 -15.35 -3.65
N ARG A 168 -8.38 -14.57 -4.12
CA ARG A 168 -8.01 -14.41 -5.52
C ARG A 168 -6.49 -14.50 -5.64
N GLU A 169 -6.00 -15.34 -6.55
CA GLU A 169 -4.59 -15.38 -6.95
C GLU A 169 -4.45 -14.73 -8.33
N GLY A 170 -3.85 -13.54 -8.39
CA GLY A 170 -3.91 -12.67 -9.57
C GLY A 170 -3.15 -13.20 -10.78
N PHE A 171 -2.04 -13.88 -10.56
CA PHE A 171 -1.18 -14.46 -11.60
C PHE A 171 -1.90 -15.51 -12.48
N ARG A 172 -3.01 -16.08 -12.00
CA ARG A 172 -3.85 -17.04 -12.75
C ARG A 172 -4.77 -16.38 -13.77
N TRP A 173 -4.95 -15.06 -13.74
CA TRP A 173 -5.93 -14.33 -14.57
C TRP A 173 -5.38 -14.05 -15.97
N THR A 174 -5.07 -15.12 -16.69
CA THR A 174 -4.39 -15.15 -18.00
C THR A 174 -5.36 -15.41 -19.16
N GLU A 175 -6.45 -16.15 -18.92
CA GLU A 175 -7.46 -16.49 -19.91
C GLU A 175 -8.34 -15.30 -20.27
N SER A 176 -8.74 -15.23 -21.55
CA SER A 176 -9.75 -14.28 -22.03
C SER A 176 -11.16 -14.87 -21.94
N ASP A 177 -12.10 -14.07 -21.45
CA ASP A 177 -13.52 -14.38 -21.50
C ASP A 177 -13.99 -14.58 -22.97
N PRO A 178 -14.62 -15.72 -23.32
CA PRO A 178 -15.10 -15.99 -24.68
C PRO A 178 -16.14 -14.98 -25.19
N ASP A 179 -16.92 -14.36 -24.29
CA ASP A 179 -17.94 -13.36 -24.63
C ASP A 179 -17.36 -11.92 -24.64
N ASN A 180 -16.21 -11.70 -24.03
CA ASN A 180 -15.50 -10.41 -24.01
C ASN A 180 -13.98 -10.61 -23.88
N VAL A 181 -13.25 -10.68 -25.00
CA VAL A 181 -11.81 -11.00 -25.00
C VAL A 181 -10.92 -10.05 -24.16
N CYS A 182 -11.41 -8.84 -23.84
CA CYS A 182 -10.73 -7.89 -22.96
C CYS A 182 -10.83 -8.23 -21.47
N GLN A 183 -11.80 -9.04 -21.07
CA GLN A 183 -12.03 -9.46 -19.70
C GLN A 183 -11.17 -10.69 -19.38
N ALA A 184 -10.40 -10.61 -18.29
CA ALA A 184 -9.63 -11.71 -17.75
C ALA A 184 -10.50 -12.68 -16.94
N ARG A 185 -10.10 -13.96 -16.96
CA ARG A 185 -10.63 -15.05 -16.14
C ARG A 185 -9.46 -15.89 -15.60
N PRO A 186 -9.61 -16.54 -14.43
CA PRO A 186 -8.60 -17.45 -13.91
C PRO A 186 -8.51 -18.73 -14.73
N ASP A 187 -7.29 -19.15 -15.09
CA ASP A 187 -6.99 -20.42 -15.79
C ASP A 187 -7.10 -21.66 -14.87
N SER A 188 -7.09 -21.44 -13.56
CA SER A 188 -7.01 -22.48 -12.54
C SER A 188 -7.56 -21.98 -11.19
N PRO A 189 -8.03 -22.89 -10.30
CA PRO A 189 -8.48 -22.50 -8.97
C PRO A 189 -7.32 -22.00 -8.10
N VAL A 190 -7.65 -21.19 -7.09
CA VAL A 190 -6.70 -20.74 -6.07
C VAL A 190 -6.13 -21.92 -5.28
N ALA A 191 -4.90 -21.79 -4.80
CA ALA A 191 -4.29 -22.80 -3.93
C ALA A 191 -4.93 -22.80 -2.53
N THR A 192 -5.32 -23.97 -2.05
CA THR A 192 -5.83 -24.17 -0.68
C THR A 192 -4.71 -24.51 0.29
N ASP A 193 -4.99 -24.40 1.58
CA ASP A 193 -4.10 -24.97 2.59
C ASP A 193 -3.97 -26.50 2.43
N PRO A 194 -2.75 -27.06 2.39
CA PRO A 194 -2.54 -28.51 2.41
C PRO A 194 -2.78 -29.14 3.79
N VAL A 195 -2.77 -28.36 4.88
CA VAL A 195 -3.18 -28.76 6.23
C VAL A 195 -4.64 -28.35 6.44
N LYS A 196 -5.43 -29.22 7.09
CA LYS A 196 -6.87 -28.98 7.23
C LYS A 196 -7.19 -28.38 8.60
N GLY A 197 -7.63 -27.14 8.61
CA GLY A 197 -7.89 -26.38 9.82
C GLY A 197 -6.60 -25.96 10.53
N LEU A 198 -6.73 -25.26 11.66
CA LEU A 198 -5.66 -24.48 12.27
C LEU A 198 -4.34 -25.25 12.43
N ASP A 199 -3.30 -24.76 11.79
CA ASP A 199 -1.94 -25.31 11.85
C ASP A 199 -1.00 -24.44 12.73
N SER A 200 0.32 -24.62 12.61
CA SER A 200 1.31 -23.96 13.46
C SER A 200 1.76 -22.56 12.98
N ASN A 201 1.62 -22.24 11.69
CA ASN A 201 2.04 -20.95 11.09
C ASN A 201 0.88 -20.09 10.58
N ASP A 202 -0.35 -20.60 10.59
CA ASP A 202 -1.56 -19.77 10.50
C ASP A 202 -1.51 -18.56 11.44
N GLU A 203 -2.00 -17.41 10.98
CA GLU A 203 -2.02 -16.18 11.79
C GLU A 203 -3.43 -15.85 12.28
N LEU A 204 -3.58 -15.63 13.60
CA LEU A 204 -4.81 -15.16 14.22
C LEU A 204 -4.66 -13.69 14.59
N ALA A 205 -5.53 -12.83 14.05
CA ALA A 205 -5.44 -11.37 14.15
C ALA A 205 -6.67 -10.72 14.81
N PHE A 206 -6.43 -9.65 15.59
CA PHE A 206 -7.42 -8.69 16.11
C PHE A 206 -6.71 -7.37 16.49
N MET A 207 -7.42 -6.25 16.74
CA MET A 207 -6.75 -5.01 17.15
C MET A 207 -6.53 -4.95 18.67
N ALA A 208 -5.41 -4.39 19.14
CA ALA A 208 -5.11 -4.26 20.58
C ALA A 208 -6.13 -3.39 21.35
N SER A 209 -6.87 -2.54 20.64
CA SER A 209 -8.03 -1.78 21.14
C SER A 209 -9.19 -2.68 21.60
N ASP A 210 -9.32 -3.86 21.03
CA ASP A 210 -10.55 -4.67 21.11
C ASP A 210 -10.51 -5.62 22.31
N ALA A 211 -9.32 -5.94 22.82
CA ALA A 211 -9.12 -6.64 24.07
C ALA A 211 -9.75 -5.86 25.26
N GLY A 212 -10.37 -6.60 26.17
CA GLY A 212 -11.12 -6.09 27.32
C GLY A 212 -10.56 -6.55 28.66
N ASP A 213 -11.46 -6.66 29.63
CA ASP A 213 -11.16 -7.06 31.00
C ASP A 213 -10.84 -8.57 31.10
N GLU A 214 -10.21 -8.99 32.20
CA GLU A 214 -10.09 -10.41 32.55
C GLU A 214 -11.47 -10.97 32.95
N ALA A 215 -11.91 -12.02 32.26
CA ALA A 215 -13.10 -12.76 32.63
C ALA A 215 -12.89 -13.50 33.97
N PRO A 216 -13.83 -13.39 34.93
CA PRO A 216 -13.83 -14.21 36.14
C PRO A 216 -13.77 -15.71 35.83
N ALA A 217 -13.15 -16.50 36.71
CA ALA A 217 -13.02 -17.94 36.53
C ALA A 217 -14.37 -18.69 36.46
N ASP A 218 -15.44 -18.11 37.01
CA ASP A 218 -16.81 -18.62 36.94
C ASP A 218 -17.65 -18.03 35.80
N ALA A 219 -17.07 -17.16 34.96
CA ALA A 219 -17.76 -16.58 33.82
C ALA A 219 -18.18 -17.68 32.82
N LYS A 220 -19.48 -17.68 32.48
CA LYS A 220 -20.07 -18.67 31.57
C LYS A 220 -19.68 -18.38 30.13
N LEU A 221 -19.33 -19.44 29.39
CA LEU A 221 -19.14 -19.33 27.95
C LEU A 221 -20.47 -19.06 27.23
N PRO A 222 -20.48 -18.26 26.14
CA PRO A 222 -21.67 -18.04 25.34
C PRO A 222 -22.27 -19.35 24.84
N ARG A 223 -23.60 -19.38 24.74
CA ARG A 223 -24.32 -20.53 24.18
C ARG A 223 -23.75 -20.93 22.81
N GLY A 224 -23.52 -22.23 22.62
CA GLY A 224 -22.96 -22.79 21.40
C GLY A 224 -21.43 -22.76 21.31
N ILE A 225 -20.71 -22.28 22.32
CA ILE A 225 -19.25 -22.44 22.44
C ILE A 225 -18.93 -23.75 23.17
N GLU A 226 -17.96 -24.52 22.68
CA GLU A 226 -17.53 -25.79 23.30
C GLU A 226 -16.18 -25.70 24.05
N ALA A 227 -15.33 -24.73 23.69
CA ALA A 227 -14.05 -24.50 24.38
C ALA A 227 -13.55 -23.06 24.15
N ALA A 228 -12.66 -22.57 25.02
CA ALA A 228 -12.07 -21.23 24.91
C ALA A 228 -10.59 -21.21 25.34
N GLN A 229 -9.82 -20.35 24.68
CA GLN A 229 -8.45 -19.97 25.02
C GLN A 229 -8.45 -18.51 25.46
N THR A 230 -7.85 -18.20 26.60
CA THR A 230 -7.57 -16.83 27.06
C THR A 230 -6.30 -16.35 26.37
N VAL A 231 -6.36 -15.21 25.69
CA VAL A 231 -5.21 -14.51 25.14
C VAL A 231 -4.92 -13.30 26.01
N ARG A 232 -3.88 -13.42 26.85
CA ARG A 232 -3.35 -12.31 27.64
C ARG A 232 -2.45 -11.45 26.76
N VAL A 233 -2.80 -10.17 26.62
CA VAL A 233 -2.05 -9.15 25.86
C VAL A 233 -1.40 -8.20 26.87
N ALA A 234 -0.07 -8.22 26.96
CA ALA A 234 0.68 -7.39 27.91
C ALA A 234 1.55 -6.34 27.22
N ASP A 235 1.44 -5.09 27.69
CA ASP A 235 2.29 -3.99 27.25
C ASP A 235 3.41 -3.75 28.27
N ALA A 236 4.64 -4.08 27.89
CA ALA A 236 5.80 -3.90 28.74
C ALA A 236 6.15 -2.42 29.01
N SER A 237 5.74 -1.50 28.13
CA SER A 237 6.09 -0.07 28.22
C SER A 237 5.38 0.67 29.35
N ASN A 238 4.15 0.26 29.67
CA ASN A 238 3.29 0.87 30.70
C ASN A 238 2.78 -0.15 31.75
N ARG A 239 3.15 -1.43 31.62
CA ARG A 239 2.77 -2.57 32.47
C ARG A 239 1.27 -2.86 32.49
N THR A 240 0.51 -2.40 31.49
CA THR A 240 -0.90 -2.75 31.35
C THR A 240 -1.08 -4.16 30.78
N ILE A 241 -2.20 -4.78 31.14
CA ILE A 241 -2.59 -6.11 30.66
C ILE A 241 -4.06 -6.02 30.24
N LYS A 242 -4.37 -6.56 29.07
CA LYS A 242 -5.73 -6.76 28.56
C LYS A 242 -5.94 -8.20 28.13
N TYR A 243 -7.19 -8.59 27.92
CA TYR A 243 -7.56 -9.96 27.61
C TYR A 243 -8.49 -10.03 26.39
N ALA A 244 -8.14 -10.92 25.47
CA ALA A 244 -9.02 -11.40 24.41
C ALA A 244 -9.25 -12.91 24.60
N TYR A 245 -10.23 -13.47 23.92
CA TYR A 245 -10.62 -14.88 24.04
C TYR A 245 -10.84 -15.46 22.66
N VAL A 246 -10.10 -16.51 22.31
CA VAL A 246 -10.36 -17.30 21.10
C VAL A 246 -11.26 -18.45 21.49
N MET A 247 -12.48 -18.46 20.95
CA MET A 247 -13.53 -19.41 21.31
C MET A 247 -13.85 -20.32 20.14
N LYS A 248 -13.98 -21.62 20.42
CA LYS A 248 -14.38 -22.63 19.44
C LYS A 248 -15.89 -22.82 19.51
N ALA A 249 -16.60 -22.41 18.48
CA ALA A 249 -18.03 -22.68 18.33
C ALA A 249 -18.29 -24.16 18.03
N LYS A 250 -19.43 -24.70 18.45
CA LYS A 250 -20.02 -25.96 17.94
C LYS A 250 -20.36 -25.81 16.45
N ALA A 251 -20.60 -26.91 15.74
CA ALA A 251 -20.95 -26.85 14.30
C ALA A 251 -22.24 -26.04 14.03
N ASP A 252 -23.22 -26.18 14.93
CA ASP A 252 -24.48 -25.43 15.02
C ASP A 252 -24.40 -24.21 15.98
N GLY A 253 -23.19 -23.86 16.41
CA GLY A 253 -22.92 -22.75 17.33
C GLY A 253 -23.03 -21.37 16.67
N PRO A 254 -22.69 -20.29 17.41
CA PRO A 254 -22.68 -18.94 16.88
C PRO A 254 -21.74 -18.83 15.67
N LYS A 255 -22.10 -17.95 14.74
CA LYS A 255 -21.22 -17.56 13.62
C LYS A 255 -20.46 -16.29 13.98
N ALA A 256 -19.45 -15.96 13.17
CA ALA A 256 -18.76 -14.68 13.25
C ALA A 256 -19.78 -13.54 13.06
N ALA A 257 -19.73 -12.57 13.97
CA ALA A 257 -20.50 -11.33 13.88
C ALA A 257 -19.84 -10.32 12.92
N PHE A 258 -18.58 -10.57 12.55
CA PHE A 258 -17.78 -9.69 11.70
C PHE A 258 -17.17 -10.46 10.51
N ASP A 259 -17.16 -9.80 9.36
CA ASP A 259 -16.60 -10.26 8.09
C ASP A 259 -15.98 -9.08 7.31
N ALA A 260 -15.60 -9.29 6.04
CA ALA A 260 -15.05 -8.25 5.18
C ALA A 260 -16.05 -7.13 4.78
N GLU A 261 -17.38 -7.33 4.96
CA GLU A 261 -18.38 -6.31 4.63
C GLU A 261 -18.61 -5.32 5.79
N ASN A 262 -18.38 -5.74 7.03
CA ASN A 262 -18.64 -4.95 8.23
C ASN A 262 -17.42 -4.75 9.18
N GLY A 263 -16.24 -5.25 8.78
CA GLY A 263 -14.97 -5.11 9.50
C GLY A 263 -14.30 -3.74 9.36
N TYR A 264 -13.00 -3.69 9.65
CA TYR A 264 -12.22 -2.44 9.69
C TYR A 264 -11.73 -1.93 8.34
N VAL A 265 -11.55 -2.83 7.37
CA VAL A 265 -10.89 -2.52 6.10
C VAL A 265 -11.76 -3.04 4.96
N LYS A 266 -12.01 -2.16 3.99
CA LYS A 266 -12.78 -2.47 2.80
C LYS A 266 -11.88 -2.42 1.57
N TYR A 267 -11.80 -3.54 0.85
CA TYR A 267 -11.13 -3.66 -0.43
C TYR A 267 -12.14 -3.62 -1.58
N GLU A 268 -11.99 -2.69 -2.50
CA GLU A 268 -12.83 -2.55 -3.69
C GLU A 268 -11.96 -2.59 -4.96
N ARG A 269 -12.04 -3.68 -5.73
CA ARG A 269 -11.54 -3.69 -7.12
C ARG A 269 -12.45 -2.82 -7.98
N ASP A 270 -11.86 -2.04 -8.88
CA ASP A 270 -12.61 -1.31 -9.91
C ASP A 270 -13.32 -2.26 -10.88
N ALA A 271 -14.38 -1.78 -11.53
CA ALA A 271 -15.09 -2.52 -12.59
C ALA A 271 -14.22 -2.85 -13.82
N ILE A 272 -13.03 -2.27 -13.94
CA ILE A 272 -12.05 -2.48 -15.02
C ILE A 272 -10.78 -3.23 -14.57
N SER A 273 -10.69 -3.66 -13.30
CA SER A 273 -9.46 -4.25 -12.75
C SER A 273 -9.03 -5.53 -13.46
N ASP A 274 -10.00 -6.29 -13.95
CA ASP A 274 -9.80 -7.51 -14.72
C ASP A 274 -9.85 -7.26 -16.23
N THR A 275 -9.68 -6.01 -16.69
CA THR A 275 -9.45 -5.70 -18.11
C THR A 275 -7.97 -5.89 -18.46
N PHE A 276 -7.68 -6.59 -19.55
CA PHE A 276 -6.32 -6.75 -20.05
C PHE A 276 -5.75 -5.45 -20.64
N GLU A 277 -4.66 -4.98 -20.07
CA GLU A 277 -3.81 -3.90 -20.59
C GLU A 277 -2.45 -4.45 -21.05
N LYS A 278 -1.70 -3.65 -21.82
CA LYS A 278 -0.28 -3.91 -22.07
C LYS A 278 0.46 -3.86 -20.72
N SER A 279 1.23 -4.91 -20.41
CA SER A 279 2.05 -5.02 -19.21
C SER A 279 3.37 -5.66 -19.63
N GLU A 280 4.36 -4.82 -19.87
CA GLU A 280 5.67 -5.17 -20.42
C GLU A 280 6.69 -4.16 -19.92
N SER A 281 7.91 -4.62 -19.58
CA SER A 281 9.03 -3.72 -19.31
C SER A 281 9.38 -2.89 -20.55
N SER A 282 10.11 -1.80 -20.32
CA SER A 282 10.78 -1.07 -21.39
C SER A 282 12.05 -1.76 -21.92
N TYR A 283 12.56 -2.77 -21.21
CA TYR A 283 13.73 -3.55 -21.60
C TYR A 283 13.31 -4.87 -22.25
N ASP A 284 13.88 -5.17 -23.42
CA ASP A 284 13.61 -6.40 -24.16
C ASP A 284 13.95 -7.64 -23.31
N ASN A 285 13.05 -8.62 -23.31
CA ASN A 285 13.11 -9.90 -22.57
C ASN A 285 13.00 -9.83 -21.03
N TYR A 286 12.77 -8.65 -20.45
CA TYR A 286 12.44 -8.53 -19.02
C TYR A 286 10.98 -8.92 -18.72
N GLY A 287 10.68 -9.21 -17.45
CA GLY A 287 9.33 -9.53 -17.01
C GLY A 287 8.82 -10.90 -17.44
N ASN A 288 7.52 -11.14 -17.23
CA ASN A 288 6.92 -12.48 -17.33
C ASN A 288 5.43 -12.48 -17.73
N ALA A 289 4.95 -11.47 -18.44
CA ALA A 289 3.55 -11.47 -18.88
C ALA A 289 3.33 -12.49 -20.01
N ALA A 290 2.16 -13.13 -20.04
CA ALA A 290 1.73 -13.88 -21.22
C ALA A 290 1.39 -12.91 -22.36
N ARG A 291 1.57 -13.32 -23.61
CA ARG A 291 1.09 -12.54 -24.77
C ARG A 291 -0.38 -12.83 -25.05
N GLY A 292 -1.09 -11.81 -25.50
CA GLY A 292 -2.45 -11.96 -25.98
C GLY A 292 -3.04 -10.63 -26.44
N ILE A 293 -4.37 -10.60 -26.58
CA ILE A 293 -5.08 -9.39 -27.00
C ILE A 293 -5.06 -8.35 -25.87
N VAL A 294 -4.55 -7.15 -26.16
CA VAL A 294 -4.58 -5.99 -25.27
C VAL A 294 -5.78 -5.08 -25.57
N CYS A 295 -6.27 -4.37 -24.55
CA CYS A 295 -7.43 -3.49 -24.67
C CYS A 295 -7.18 -2.08 -24.11
N ASP A 296 -7.85 -1.10 -24.70
CA ASP A 296 -7.76 0.32 -24.34
C ASP A 296 -8.50 0.66 -23.04
N GLU A 297 -8.35 1.90 -22.54
CA GLU A 297 -8.99 2.39 -21.31
C GLU A 297 -10.50 2.15 -21.29
N ASP A 298 -11.17 2.36 -22.44
CA ASP A 298 -12.61 2.17 -22.66
C ASP A 298 -13.03 0.69 -22.76
N GLY A 299 -12.08 -0.26 -22.75
CA GLY A 299 -12.32 -1.70 -22.80
C GLY A 299 -12.51 -2.26 -24.21
N ASN A 300 -12.03 -1.57 -25.25
CA ASN A 300 -12.06 -2.06 -26.63
C ASN A 300 -10.74 -2.75 -26.99
N VAL A 301 -10.81 -3.76 -27.86
CA VAL A 301 -9.63 -4.42 -28.44
C VAL A 301 -8.80 -3.42 -29.23
N VAL A 302 -7.53 -3.24 -28.84
CA VAL A 302 -6.56 -2.46 -29.62
C VAL A 302 -6.27 -3.19 -30.92
N ARG A 303 -6.27 -2.46 -32.04
CA ARG A 303 -6.03 -2.99 -33.38
C ARG A 303 -4.89 -2.26 -34.07
N TYR A 304 -4.12 -2.97 -34.88
CA TYR A 304 -3.04 -2.35 -35.63
C TYR A 304 -3.58 -1.25 -36.56
N PRO A 305 -2.92 -0.07 -36.63
CA PRO A 305 -3.33 1.02 -37.50
C PRO A 305 -3.21 0.63 -38.99
N ASP A 306 -3.89 1.35 -39.88
CA ASP A 306 -3.76 1.17 -41.34
C ASP A 306 -2.31 1.34 -41.85
N LYS A 307 -1.51 2.13 -41.10
CA LYS A 307 -0.14 2.52 -41.45
C LYS A 307 0.77 2.51 -40.23
N LYS A 308 2.04 2.19 -40.46
CA LYS A 308 3.14 2.38 -39.51
C LYS A 308 3.43 3.88 -39.30
N SER A 309 4.25 4.19 -38.30
CA SER A 309 4.76 5.53 -38.00
C SER A 309 5.51 6.19 -39.18
N ASP A 310 6.17 5.39 -40.03
CA ASP A 310 6.84 5.85 -41.26
C ASP A 310 5.87 6.16 -42.43
N GLY A 311 4.57 5.95 -42.24
CA GLY A 311 3.52 6.18 -43.24
C GLY A 311 3.32 5.05 -44.26
N THR A 312 4.09 3.95 -44.18
CA THR A 312 3.89 2.73 -44.99
C THR A 312 2.72 1.90 -44.45
N PRO A 313 2.06 1.05 -45.28
CA PRO A 313 0.97 0.19 -44.81
C PRO A 313 1.41 -0.76 -43.69
N HIS A 314 0.56 -0.97 -42.69
CA HIS A 314 0.81 -1.98 -41.67
C HIS A 314 0.43 -3.38 -42.20
N PRO A 315 1.29 -4.41 -42.07
CA PRO A 315 0.99 -5.74 -42.60
C PRO A 315 -0.26 -6.39 -41.97
N ASN A 316 -0.51 -6.08 -40.71
CA ASN A 316 -1.63 -6.62 -39.91
C ASN A 316 -2.76 -5.60 -39.70
N ALA A 317 -2.90 -4.59 -40.58
CA ALA A 317 -3.85 -3.49 -40.41
C ALA A 317 -5.28 -3.97 -40.06
N GLY A 318 -5.84 -3.45 -38.97
CA GLY A 318 -7.17 -3.81 -38.47
C GLY A 318 -7.24 -5.11 -37.66
N GLU A 319 -6.20 -5.94 -37.62
CA GLU A 319 -6.16 -7.12 -36.75
C GLU A 319 -5.91 -6.73 -35.28
N PRO A 320 -6.32 -7.55 -34.29
CA PRO A 320 -6.00 -7.33 -32.88
C PRO A 320 -4.49 -7.26 -32.63
N VAL A 321 -4.06 -6.35 -31.76
CA VAL A 321 -2.68 -6.28 -31.28
C VAL A 321 -2.40 -7.43 -30.31
N LEU A 322 -1.27 -8.11 -30.50
CA LEU A 322 -0.82 -9.23 -29.66
C LEU A 322 0.48 -8.87 -28.93
N GLU A 323 0.33 -8.48 -27.66
CA GLU A 323 1.41 -7.98 -26.80
C GLU A 323 1.37 -8.65 -25.42
N ARG A 324 2.46 -8.49 -24.68
CA ARG A 324 2.57 -8.86 -23.26
C ARG A 324 1.48 -8.13 -22.46
N ARG A 325 0.64 -8.88 -21.75
CA ARG A 325 -0.58 -8.34 -21.12
C ARG A 325 -0.85 -8.88 -19.72
N ARG A 326 -1.50 -8.08 -18.89
CA ARG A 326 -2.02 -8.47 -17.57
C ARG A 326 -3.31 -7.71 -17.24
N PRO A 327 -4.08 -8.15 -16.23
CA PRO A 327 -5.11 -7.32 -15.61
C PRO A 327 -4.55 -5.99 -15.09
N ARG A 328 -5.40 -4.95 -15.13
CA ARG A 328 -5.15 -3.64 -14.50
C ARG A 328 -4.86 -3.70 -13.00
N ASP A 329 -5.58 -4.59 -12.30
CA ASP A 329 -5.49 -4.77 -10.84
C ASP A 329 -5.68 -3.46 -10.03
N TYR A 330 -6.45 -2.51 -10.58
CA TYR A 330 -6.81 -1.26 -9.92
C TYR A 330 -7.67 -1.52 -8.69
N ALA A 331 -7.40 -0.81 -7.60
CA ALA A 331 -8.11 -1.05 -6.35
C ALA A 331 -8.24 0.22 -5.51
N THR A 332 -9.19 0.17 -4.59
CA THR A 332 -9.40 1.14 -3.53
C THR A 332 -9.42 0.40 -2.20
N ILE A 333 -8.56 0.82 -1.26
CA ILE A 333 -8.63 0.38 0.14
C ILE A 333 -9.23 1.54 0.93
N SER A 334 -10.17 1.26 1.82
CA SER A 334 -10.72 2.28 2.72
C SER A 334 -10.98 1.76 4.14
N THR A 335 -10.74 2.62 5.13
CA THR A 335 -10.98 2.40 6.55
C THR A 335 -11.60 3.67 7.16
N ASN A 336 -12.01 3.64 8.43
CA ASN A 336 -12.44 4.87 9.11
C ASN A 336 -11.31 5.90 9.32
N ARG A 337 -10.04 5.58 8.99
CA ARG A 337 -8.90 6.49 9.09
C ARG A 337 -8.34 6.91 7.75
N PHE A 338 -8.21 6.02 6.77
CA PHE A 338 -7.50 6.32 5.53
C PHE A 338 -8.16 5.70 4.29
N LYS A 339 -7.76 6.20 3.13
CA LYS A 339 -8.10 5.64 1.83
C LYS A 339 -6.86 5.61 0.93
N PHE A 340 -6.52 4.43 0.41
CA PHE A 340 -5.48 4.26 -0.62
C PHE A 340 -6.12 4.08 -2.00
N ARG A 341 -5.39 4.51 -3.04
CA ARG A 341 -5.66 4.18 -4.45
C ARG A 341 -4.50 3.39 -5.04
N TYR A 342 -4.85 2.33 -5.76
CA TYR A 342 -3.99 1.62 -6.68
C TYR A 342 -4.45 1.84 -8.11
N ASP A 343 -3.56 2.34 -8.96
CA ASP A 343 -3.71 2.41 -10.42
C ASP A 343 -2.73 1.43 -11.11
N GLY A 344 -2.30 0.39 -10.39
CA GLY A 344 -1.45 -0.69 -10.89
C GLY A 344 -0.98 -1.62 -9.78
N ARG A 345 -0.17 -2.64 -10.13
CA ARG A 345 0.35 -3.62 -9.16
C ARG A 345 1.29 -2.98 -8.14
N TRP A 346 2.34 -2.30 -8.58
CA TRP A 346 3.24 -1.51 -7.73
C TRP A 346 2.73 -0.09 -7.43
N LEU A 347 1.93 0.47 -8.35
CA LEU A 347 1.58 1.90 -8.40
C LEU A 347 0.46 2.29 -7.40
N MET A 348 0.87 2.84 -6.26
CA MET A 348 -0.01 3.50 -5.29
C MET A 348 -0.01 5.01 -5.55
N THR A 349 -1.13 5.59 -5.97
CA THR A 349 -1.21 6.98 -6.48
C THR A 349 -1.89 7.95 -5.52
N GLN A 350 -2.60 7.47 -4.50
CA GLN A 350 -3.34 8.34 -3.57
C GLN A 350 -3.32 7.80 -2.15
N ILE A 351 -3.16 8.70 -1.17
CA ILE A 351 -3.40 8.48 0.25
C ILE A 351 -4.21 9.66 0.78
N LYS A 352 -5.41 9.37 1.30
CA LYS A 352 -6.29 10.38 1.89
C LYS A 352 -6.61 10.00 3.32
N ILE A 353 -6.33 10.90 4.26
CA ILE A 353 -6.59 10.67 5.68
C ILE A 353 -7.90 11.34 6.09
N SER A 354 -8.70 10.65 6.89
CA SER A 354 -9.94 11.17 7.45
C SER A 354 -9.66 11.97 8.73
N PRO A 355 -10.16 13.22 8.85
CA PRO A 355 -10.09 13.98 10.09
C PRO A 355 -11.19 13.58 11.10
N ASP A 356 -12.24 12.87 10.67
CA ASP A 356 -13.52 12.75 11.39
C ASP A 356 -14.05 11.31 11.56
N GLY A 357 -13.19 10.31 11.35
CA GLY A 357 -13.50 8.90 11.59
C GLY A 357 -14.28 8.24 10.45
N GLY A 358 -14.01 8.62 9.20
CA GLY A 358 -14.56 8.03 7.99
C GLY A 358 -15.80 8.73 7.43
N GLN A 359 -16.25 9.84 8.04
CA GLN A 359 -17.39 10.61 7.52
C GLN A 359 -16.99 11.44 6.29
N THR A 360 -15.75 11.96 6.29
CA THR A 360 -15.07 12.59 5.17
C THR A 360 -13.61 12.17 5.11
N TYR A 361 -12.97 12.40 3.96
CA TYR A 361 -11.53 12.29 3.78
C TYR A 361 -10.98 13.66 3.36
N GLY A 362 -9.75 13.95 3.77
CA GLY A 362 -9.00 15.12 3.34
C GLY A 362 -8.57 15.06 1.88
N ASP A 363 -7.76 16.05 1.48
CA ASP A 363 -7.09 16.02 0.18
C ASP A 363 -6.06 14.88 0.11
N ASP A 364 -5.59 14.63 -1.11
CA ASP A 364 -4.55 13.64 -1.39
C ASP A 364 -3.18 14.08 -0.87
N LEU A 365 -2.48 13.21 -0.14
CA LEU A 365 -1.17 13.52 0.43
C LEU A 365 -0.02 13.21 -0.54
N VAL A 366 -0.13 12.13 -1.32
CA VAL A 366 0.98 11.59 -2.13
C VAL A 366 0.75 11.79 -3.63
N ASP A 367 1.82 12.07 -4.38
CA ASP A 367 1.80 11.91 -5.84
C ASP A 367 1.82 10.42 -6.19
N ARG A 368 2.72 9.67 -5.53
CA ARG A 368 2.75 8.20 -5.53
C ARG A 368 3.78 7.62 -4.56
N TRP A 369 3.64 6.34 -4.27
CA TRP A 369 4.79 5.51 -3.88
C TRP A 369 5.67 5.25 -5.10
N LYS A 370 6.99 5.36 -4.93
CA LYS A 370 7.98 5.18 -5.98
C LYS A 370 9.00 4.12 -5.56
N ALA A 371 9.47 3.35 -6.54
CA ALA A 371 10.65 2.53 -6.35
C ALA A 371 11.43 2.41 -7.64
N ARG A 372 12.76 2.40 -7.46
CA ARG A 372 13.73 2.63 -8.52
C ARG A 372 14.89 1.69 -8.33
N ALA A 373 15.50 1.30 -9.43
CA ALA A 373 16.84 0.72 -9.43
C ALA A 373 17.73 1.53 -10.36
N PHE A 374 19.02 1.56 -10.03
CA PHE A 374 20.01 2.30 -10.80
C PHE A 374 19.73 3.81 -10.77
N ALA A 375 19.73 4.48 -11.92
CA ALA A 375 19.57 5.93 -11.98
C ALA A 375 18.28 6.44 -11.31
N GLN A 376 18.39 7.55 -10.58
CA GLN A 376 17.22 8.27 -10.05
C GLN A 376 16.53 9.16 -11.07
N ASP A 377 17.27 9.69 -12.06
CA ASP A 377 16.72 10.55 -13.11
C ASP A 377 17.00 9.95 -14.51
N PRO A 378 16.07 10.10 -15.46
CA PRO A 378 16.21 9.51 -16.80
C PRO A 378 17.21 10.22 -17.73
N GLY A 379 17.96 11.21 -17.22
CA GLY A 379 19.11 11.82 -17.89
C GLY A 379 20.46 11.22 -17.51
N SER A 380 20.52 10.47 -16.39
CA SER A 380 21.71 9.78 -15.90
C SER A 380 22.20 8.67 -16.85
N GLU A 381 23.51 8.46 -16.94
CA GLU A 381 24.15 7.34 -17.65
C GLU A 381 24.92 6.44 -16.66
N THR A 382 24.41 5.21 -16.47
CA THR A 382 24.95 4.22 -15.51
C THR A 382 25.57 3.02 -16.23
N PRO A 383 26.59 2.34 -15.67
CA PRO A 383 27.42 1.41 -16.45
C PRO A 383 26.78 0.05 -16.74
N CYS A 384 25.57 -0.22 -16.25
CA CYS A 384 24.95 -1.54 -16.28
C CYS A 384 23.55 -1.56 -16.89
N CYS A 385 22.61 -0.77 -16.35
CA CYS A 385 21.18 -1.04 -16.49
C CYS A 385 20.30 0.22 -16.65
N GLY A 386 20.88 1.43 -16.71
CA GLY A 386 20.13 2.66 -17.01
C GLY A 386 19.21 3.12 -15.87
N TYR A 387 17.92 3.31 -16.17
CA TYR A 387 16.90 3.89 -15.27
C TYR A 387 15.67 2.96 -15.20
N GLU A 388 15.31 2.50 -14.00
CA GLU A 388 14.11 1.68 -13.73
C GLU A 388 13.16 2.36 -12.74
N GLU A 389 11.85 2.15 -12.91
CA GLU A 389 10.81 2.78 -12.09
C GLU A 389 9.53 1.92 -11.91
N GLU A 390 8.67 2.31 -10.96
CA GLU A 390 7.55 1.52 -10.44
C GLU A 390 6.40 1.23 -11.41
N ASP A 391 6.20 2.11 -12.39
CA ASP A 391 5.05 2.21 -13.30
C ASP A 391 5.28 1.35 -14.56
N THR A 392 6.31 1.67 -15.35
CA THR A 392 6.61 0.97 -16.62
C THR A 392 7.46 -0.28 -16.42
N ASN A 393 8.55 -0.20 -15.66
CA ASN A 393 9.48 -1.33 -15.53
C ASN A 393 8.92 -2.37 -14.56
N TRP A 394 8.79 -2.03 -13.27
CA TRP A 394 8.36 -2.98 -12.26
C TRP A 394 6.86 -3.28 -12.41
N GLY A 395 6.04 -2.28 -12.74
CA GLY A 395 4.64 -2.47 -13.13
C GLY A 395 4.51 -3.33 -14.40
N GLY A 396 5.34 -3.12 -15.42
CA GLY A 396 5.35 -3.95 -16.63
C GLY A 396 5.77 -5.41 -16.41
N SER A 397 6.61 -5.67 -15.41
CA SER A 397 7.17 -7.01 -15.15
C SER A 397 6.45 -7.80 -14.07
N SER A 398 5.60 -7.16 -13.25
CA SER A 398 4.91 -7.73 -12.07
C SER A 398 3.49 -8.27 -12.30
N THR A 399 3.01 -9.09 -11.36
CA THR A 399 1.60 -9.50 -11.23
C THR A 399 1.16 -9.44 -9.76
N LEU A 400 -0.15 -9.47 -9.48
CA LEU A 400 -0.59 -9.79 -8.12
C LEU A 400 -0.42 -11.29 -7.86
N LEU A 401 0.28 -11.63 -6.78
CA LEU A 401 0.31 -12.99 -6.26
C LEU A 401 -1.08 -13.33 -5.72
N GLY A 402 -1.60 -12.51 -4.80
CA GLY A 402 -2.94 -12.72 -4.27
C GLY A 402 -3.52 -11.59 -3.41
N GLU A 403 -4.84 -11.71 -3.17
CA GLU A 403 -5.68 -10.79 -2.42
C GLU A 403 -6.58 -11.58 -1.44
N LYS A 404 -6.71 -11.09 -0.20
CA LYS A 404 -7.59 -11.64 0.85
C LYS A 404 -8.11 -10.51 1.74
N SER A 405 -9.41 -10.49 2.05
CA SER A 405 -9.99 -9.52 2.99
C SER A 405 -10.76 -10.20 4.11
N GLY A 406 -10.48 -9.82 5.35
CA GLY A 406 -11.26 -10.26 6.51
C GLY A 406 -11.68 -9.09 7.41
N PRO A 407 -12.29 -9.38 8.57
CA PRO A 407 -12.85 -8.33 9.43
C PRO A 407 -11.80 -7.43 10.10
N VAL A 408 -10.53 -7.88 10.17
CA VAL A 408 -9.45 -7.17 10.87
C VAL A 408 -8.50 -6.50 9.87
N ARG A 409 -8.11 -7.22 8.82
CA ARG A 409 -7.12 -6.78 7.83
C ARG A 409 -7.43 -7.23 6.41
N THR A 410 -6.97 -6.42 5.46
CA THR A 410 -6.83 -6.82 4.05
C THR A 410 -5.36 -7.10 3.76
N LEU A 411 -5.10 -8.18 3.04
CA LEU A 411 -3.80 -8.62 2.57
C LEU A 411 -3.78 -8.55 1.04
N ARG A 412 -2.78 -7.88 0.48
CA ARG A 412 -2.49 -7.81 -0.95
C ARG A 412 -1.01 -8.15 -1.14
N GLU A 413 -0.67 -8.95 -2.15
CA GLU A 413 0.72 -9.34 -2.40
C GLU A 413 1.04 -9.23 -3.89
N THR A 414 2.11 -8.50 -4.21
CA THR A 414 2.64 -8.30 -5.56
C THR A 414 3.87 -9.18 -5.75
N TRP A 415 3.99 -9.83 -6.91
CA TRP A 415 5.10 -10.71 -7.28
C TRP A 415 5.75 -10.25 -8.59
N GLY A 416 7.07 -10.08 -8.53
CA GLY A 416 7.95 -9.69 -9.62
C GLY A 416 8.23 -8.18 -9.61
N ALA A 417 9.49 -7.84 -9.83
CA ALA A 417 9.97 -6.55 -10.34
C ALA A 417 10.60 -6.80 -11.73
N ASP A 418 11.48 -5.91 -12.22
CA ASP A 418 12.01 -6.03 -13.58
C ASP A 418 12.99 -7.22 -13.75
N SER A 419 14.22 -7.09 -13.25
CA SER A 419 15.16 -8.22 -13.14
C SER A 419 14.87 -9.10 -11.92
N GLY A 420 14.19 -8.55 -10.90
CA GLY A 420 13.80 -9.26 -9.68
C GLY A 420 12.56 -10.13 -9.85
N THR A 421 12.70 -11.23 -10.60
CA THR A 421 11.55 -12.01 -11.07
C THR A 421 10.72 -12.67 -9.95
N ASN A 422 11.33 -12.88 -8.77
CA ASN A 422 10.68 -13.37 -7.55
C ASN A 422 10.68 -12.36 -6.38
N VAL A 423 10.90 -11.06 -6.62
CA VAL A 423 10.66 -10.02 -5.60
C VAL A 423 9.20 -10.08 -5.15
N ILE A 424 8.96 -10.04 -3.84
CA ILE A 424 7.62 -9.97 -3.26
C ILE A 424 7.44 -8.66 -2.49
N ARG A 425 6.28 -8.01 -2.65
CA ARG A 425 5.79 -6.93 -1.79
C ARG A 425 4.41 -7.29 -1.25
N ARG A 426 4.30 -7.50 0.07
CA ARG A 426 3.05 -7.77 0.80
C ARG A 426 2.60 -6.52 1.55
N GLU A 427 1.34 -6.17 1.34
CA GLU A 427 0.69 -4.97 1.86
C GLU A 427 -0.44 -5.43 2.79
N SER A 428 -0.28 -5.18 4.09
CA SER A 428 -1.24 -5.54 5.14
C SER A 428 -1.89 -4.27 5.68
N PHE A 429 -3.17 -4.09 5.39
CA PHE A 429 -3.95 -2.93 5.81
C PHE A 429 -4.75 -3.26 7.07
N TYR A 430 -4.65 -2.39 8.07
CA TYR A 430 -5.40 -2.42 9.34
C TYR A 430 -6.21 -1.13 9.49
N ARG A 431 -6.93 -0.97 10.60
CA ARG A 431 -7.84 0.16 10.82
C ARG A 431 -7.18 1.54 10.74
N GLU A 432 -6.00 1.72 11.33
CA GLU A 432 -5.21 2.98 11.32
C GLU A 432 -3.76 2.81 10.80
N GLU A 433 -3.36 1.60 10.44
CA GLU A 433 -1.98 1.21 10.14
C GLU A 433 -1.90 0.45 8.80
N MET A 434 -0.81 0.63 8.07
CA MET A 434 -0.45 -0.17 6.89
C MET A 434 0.96 -0.74 7.11
N ARG A 435 1.18 -2.01 6.78
CA ARG A 435 2.51 -2.64 6.76
C ARG A 435 2.86 -3.11 5.36
N GLN A 436 4.01 -2.67 4.87
CA GLN A 436 4.56 -3.06 3.58
C GLN A 436 5.82 -3.91 3.82
N LYS A 437 5.69 -5.23 3.71
CA LYS A 437 6.80 -6.18 3.85
C LYS A 437 7.32 -6.56 2.47
N THR A 438 8.62 -6.38 2.26
CA THR A 438 9.30 -6.67 0.99
C THR A 438 10.34 -7.75 1.19
N TRP A 439 10.33 -8.75 0.31
CA TRP A 439 11.39 -9.75 0.14
C TRP A 439 12.09 -9.42 -1.17
N LEU A 440 13.24 -8.74 -1.07
CA LEU A 440 14.01 -8.26 -2.21
C LEU A 440 14.98 -9.34 -2.68
N ARG A 441 14.71 -9.85 -3.87
CA ARG A 441 15.49 -10.86 -4.59
C ARG A 441 15.88 -10.32 -5.97
N VAL A 442 17.12 -9.85 -6.07
CA VAL A 442 17.68 -9.30 -7.31
C VAL A 442 19.18 -9.65 -7.37
N HIS A 443 19.70 -9.72 -8.59
CA HIS A 443 21.13 -9.88 -8.82
C HIS A 443 21.95 -8.68 -8.33
N VAL A 444 23.29 -8.81 -8.37
CA VAL A 444 24.28 -7.75 -8.09
C VAL A 444 23.82 -6.36 -8.59
N ILE A 445 23.86 -5.35 -7.72
CA ILE A 445 23.64 -3.93 -8.07
C ILE A 445 24.95 -3.17 -7.83
N PRO A 446 25.53 -2.51 -8.86
CA PRO A 446 26.76 -1.76 -8.72
C PRO A 446 26.68 -0.65 -7.67
N PRO A 447 27.80 -0.28 -7.01
CA PRO A 447 27.80 0.79 -6.03
C PRO A 447 27.45 2.17 -6.60
N LEU A 448 26.87 3.01 -5.73
CA LEU A 448 26.49 4.41 -5.96
C LEU A 448 25.23 4.60 -6.81
N ASP A 449 24.50 3.54 -7.13
CA ASP A 449 23.35 3.57 -8.04
C ASP A 449 22.12 2.92 -7.39
N GLY A 450 22.28 1.71 -6.83
CA GLY A 450 21.43 1.22 -5.74
C GLY A 450 19.97 0.91 -6.07
N ILE A 451 19.16 0.76 -5.00
CA ILE A 451 17.71 0.51 -5.05
C ILE A 451 17.00 1.44 -4.05
N TYR A 452 15.90 2.04 -4.48
CA TYR A 452 15.13 3.02 -3.72
C TYR A 452 13.71 2.52 -3.48
N ALA A 453 13.15 2.83 -2.31
CA ALA A 453 11.74 2.68 -2.02
C ALA A 453 11.29 3.90 -1.21
N GLN A 454 10.43 4.74 -1.79
CA GLN A 454 10.17 6.09 -1.29
C GLN A 454 8.71 6.53 -1.51
N TRP A 455 8.24 7.47 -0.70
CA TRP A 455 6.96 8.18 -0.85
C TRP A 455 7.23 9.59 -1.33
N ASP A 456 6.61 10.02 -2.43
CA ASP A 456 6.67 11.40 -2.95
C ASP A 456 5.32 12.09 -2.73
N PHE A 457 5.34 13.33 -2.24
CA PHE A 457 4.16 14.03 -1.77
C PHE A 457 3.59 15.02 -2.79
N ASN A 458 2.31 15.37 -2.64
CA ASN A 458 1.72 16.44 -3.45
C ASN A 458 2.13 17.82 -2.91
N ALA A 459 2.56 18.71 -3.79
CA ALA A 459 2.95 20.07 -3.45
C ALA A 459 1.84 20.84 -2.71
N GLY A 460 2.20 21.39 -1.56
CA GLY A 460 1.30 22.14 -0.68
C GLY A 460 0.18 21.31 -0.04
N LYS A 461 0.34 19.98 0.07
CA LYS A 461 -0.60 19.10 0.81
C LYS A 461 -0.07 18.67 2.18
N VAL A 462 1.24 18.67 2.33
CA VAL A 462 2.02 18.44 3.55
C VAL A 462 2.95 19.64 3.77
N ASP A 463 3.29 19.92 5.03
CA ASP A 463 3.94 21.17 5.44
C ASP A 463 5.29 20.93 6.16
N THR A 464 5.49 19.77 6.79
CA THR A 464 6.66 19.52 7.65
C THR A 464 7.04 18.04 7.69
N PHE A 465 8.33 17.77 7.44
CA PHE A 465 8.97 16.49 7.68
C PHE A 465 9.71 16.50 9.03
N ARG A 466 9.62 15.42 9.80
CA ARG A 466 10.36 15.21 11.05
C ARG A 466 10.98 13.82 11.04
N ASN A 467 12.13 13.67 11.68
CA ASN A 467 12.73 12.36 11.93
C ASN A 467 13.47 12.34 13.29
N SER A 468 14.09 11.21 13.63
CA SER A 468 14.84 11.07 14.89
C SER A 468 16.02 12.05 15.08
N THR A 469 16.57 12.65 14.01
CA THR A 469 17.64 13.68 14.10
C THR A 469 17.11 15.11 13.96
N LYS A 470 15.93 15.28 13.33
CA LYS A 470 15.20 16.54 13.13
C LYS A 470 13.85 16.53 13.87
N PRO A 471 13.82 16.41 15.22
CA PRO A 471 12.56 16.29 15.97
C PRO A 471 11.71 17.57 15.97
N GLU A 472 12.30 18.75 15.75
CA GLU A 472 11.55 20.01 15.56
C GLU A 472 10.92 20.09 14.16
N GLY A 473 11.48 19.35 13.21
CA GLY A 473 11.09 19.30 11.81
C GLY A 473 11.82 20.27 10.88
N VAL A 474 11.65 20.03 9.58
CA VAL A 474 12.06 20.89 8.48
C VAL A 474 10.84 21.14 7.56
N PRO A 475 10.74 22.31 6.90
CA PRO A 475 9.61 22.60 6.03
C PRO A 475 9.61 21.69 4.80
N ILE A 476 8.43 21.40 4.25
CA ILE A 476 8.31 20.81 2.90
C ILE A 476 7.96 21.97 1.97
N ASP A 477 9.00 22.54 1.35
CA ASP A 477 8.99 23.86 0.70
C ASP A 477 9.50 23.80 -0.76
N GLY A 478 9.90 22.62 -1.22
CA GLY A 478 10.43 22.35 -2.55
C GLY A 478 11.90 22.72 -2.71
N LYS A 479 12.66 22.84 -1.60
CA LYS A 479 14.12 22.94 -1.56
C LYS A 479 14.73 21.93 -0.57
N ASN A 480 15.84 21.30 -0.96
CA ASN A 480 16.55 20.33 -0.12
C ASN A 480 17.11 20.97 1.16
N ASP A 481 16.78 20.37 2.31
CA ASP A 481 17.36 20.69 3.63
C ASP A 481 18.62 19.87 3.97
N GLU A 482 18.96 18.85 3.17
CA GLU A 482 20.19 18.07 3.35
C GLU A 482 21.45 18.87 2.92
N VAL A 483 22.58 18.56 3.53
CA VAL A 483 23.87 19.24 3.27
C VAL A 483 24.70 18.45 2.26
N TYR A 484 24.63 17.12 2.33
CA TYR A 484 25.43 16.19 1.54
C TYR A 484 24.60 15.15 0.78
N GLY A 485 23.37 14.90 1.22
CA GLY A 485 22.63 13.71 0.80
C GLY A 485 22.30 13.71 -0.68
N ASN A 486 21.72 14.80 -1.18
CA ASN A 486 21.33 14.93 -2.58
C ASN A 486 22.49 15.41 -3.46
N LEU A 487 22.97 14.59 -4.39
CA LEU A 487 23.87 15.00 -5.47
C LEU A 487 23.14 14.87 -6.81
N ASP A 488 23.13 15.94 -7.60
CA ASP A 488 22.51 15.97 -8.92
C ASP A 488 23.52 15.56 -10.01
N ASP A 489 23.02 15.02 -11.13
CA ASP A 489 23.88 14.58 -12.23
C ASP A 489 24.82 15.73 -12.68
N PRO A 490 26.15 15.54 -12.59
CA PRO A 490 27.15 16.56 -12.91
C PRO A 490 27.22 16.91 -14.41
N CYS A 491 26.63 16.10 -15.27
CA CYS A 491 26.70 16.20 -16.72
C CYS A 491 25.34 16.54 -17.35
N ASN A 492 24.25 16.46 -16.58
CA ASN A 492 22.93 16.92 -17.00
C ASN A 492 22.81 18.46 -16.81
N PRO A 493 22.74 19.25 -17.90
CA PRO A 493 22.72 20.72 -17.83
C PRO A 493 21.39 21.27 -17.27
N ARG A 494 20.37 20.42 -17.04
CA ARG A 494 19.14 20.83 -16.35
C ARG A 494 19.44 21.40 -14.96
N TYR A 495 20.37 20.78 -14.24
CA TYR A 495 20.66 21.11 -12.85
C TYR A 495 21.66 22.27 -12.69
N ASP A 496 22.21 22.81 -13.78
CA ASP A 496 23.16 23.95 -13.75
C ASP A 496 22.55 25.25 -13.20
N GLY A 497 21.22 25.35 -13.23
CA GLY A 497 20.45 26.46 -12.65
C GLY A 497 19.66 26.10 -11.39
N ASN A 498 19.88 24.91 -10.82
CA ASN A 498 19.20 24.46 -9.60
C ASN A 498 19.74 25.20 -8.37
N ASP A 499 18.93 25.44 -7.33
CA ASP A 499 19.37 26.08 -6.07
C ASP A 499 19.83 25.07 -5.00
N THR A 500 20.39 23.94 -5.44
CA THR A 500 21.02 22.91 -4.59
C THR A 500 22.20 23.44 -3.77
N GLY A 501 22.51 22.70 -2.70
CA GLY A 501 23.55 23.05 -1.75
C GLY A 501 24.93 23.28 -2.39
N ALA A 502 25.74 24.13 -1.75
CA ALA A 502 27.08 24.47 -2.22
C ALA A 502 28.03 23.25 -2.37
N PHE A 503 27.74 22.14 -1.69
CA PHE A 503 28.49 20.89 -1.82
C PHE A 503 28.23 20.21 -3.18
N ASP A 504 26.97 20.01 -3.55
CA ASP A 504 26.55 19.48 -4.86
C ASP A 504 27.13 20.32 -6.01
N GLN A 505 26.90 21.63 -5.98
CA GLN A 505 27.42 22.55 -7.00
C GLN A 505 28.96 22.51 -7.12
N THR A 506 29.67 22.25 -6.01
CA THR A 506 31.13 22.03 -6.01
C THR A 506 31.49 20.67 -6.63
N TYR A 507 30.79 19.59 -6.26
CA TYR A 507 30.96 18.26 -6.85
C TYR A 507 30.78 18.31 -8.37
N ARG A 508 29.67 18.88 -8.85
CA ARG A 508 29.34 18.99 -10.27
C ARG A 508 30.38 19.83 -11.04
N THR A 509 30.80 20.97 -10.48
CA THR A 509 31.89 21.80 -11.03
C THR A 509 33.20 21.02 -11.16
N LEU A 510 33.61 20.28 -10.13
CA LEU A 510 34.85 19.50 -10.15
C LEU A 510 34.78 18.35 -11.17
N TYR A 511 33.65 17.64 -11.24
CA TYR A 511 33.43 16.54 -12.18
C TYR A 511 33.58 17.00 -13.64
N GLN A 512 32.98 18.14 -13.97
CA GLN A 512 33.13 18.79 -15.27
C GLN A 512 34.58 19.24 -15.55
N GLN A 513 35.28 19.81 -14.55
CA GLN A 513 36.68 20.23 -14.69
C GLN A 513 37.63 19.05 -14.99
N PHE A 514 37.39 17.87 -14.42
CA PHE A 514 38.14 16.65 -14.74
C PHE A 514 37.74 16.02 -16.09
N GLN A 515 36.81 16.63 -16.83
CA GLN A 515 36.24 16.11 -18.09
C GLN A 515 35.60 14.73 -17.92
N ALA A 516 35.10 14.41 -16.73
CA ALA A 516 34.55 13.10 -16.41
C ALA A 516 33.21 12.83 -17.14
N CYS A 517 32.49 13.86 -17.57
CA CYS A 517 31.35 13.80 -18.51
C CYS A 517 31.68 13.27 -19.93
N LYS A 518 32.89 12.73 -20.15
CA LYS A 518 33.28 11.97 -21.35
C LYS A 518 33.29 10.45 -21.08
N LEU A 519 33.03 10.05 -19.85
CA LEU A 519 32.87 8.66 -19.43
C LEU A 519 31.38 8.35 -19.38
N PRO A 520 30.96 7.11 -19.70
CA PRO A 520 29.58 6.65 -19.54
C PRO A 520 29.31 6.32 -18.06
N TYR A 521 29.43 7.35 -17.23
CA TYR A 521 29.23 7.31 -15.79
C TYR A 521 28.98 8.73 -15.30
N HIS A 522 27.72 9.10 -15.17
CA HIS A 522 27.26 10.32 -14.51
C HIS A 522 25.81 10.11 -14.10
N GLN A 523 25.48 10.43 -12.85
CA GLN A 523 24.14 10.20 -12.34
C GLN A 523 23.82 11.09 -11.16
N SER A 524 22.53 11.36 -10.96
CA SER A 524 22.03 11.86 -9.68
C SER A 524 22.08 10.71 -8.67
N VAL A 525 22.68 10.94 -7.51
CA VAL A 525 22.91 9.92 -6.47
C VAL A 525 22.62 10.51 -5.11
N ASP A 526 21.96 9.72 -4.25
CA ASP A 526 21.73 10.09 -2.86
C ASP A 526 22.67 9.31 -1.95
N VAL A 527 23.52 10.03 -1.22
CA VAL A 527 24.51 9.47 -0.29
C VAL A 527 24.04 9.69 1.16
N PRO A 528 24.52 8.92 2.15
CA PRO A 528 24.02 9.06 3.52
C PRO A 528 24.46 10.38 4.17
N ASP A 529 23.51 11.27 4.49
CA ASP A 529 23.76 12.50 5.25
C ASP A 529 23.57 12.28 6.76
N ALA A 530 24.65 12.00 7.48
CA ALA A 530 24.62 11.85 8.94
C ALA A 530 24.29 13.14 9.72
N THR A 531 24.09 14.28 9.05
CA THR A 531 23.58 15.52 9.65
C THR A 531 22.06 15.67 9.52
N PHE A 532 21.42 14.78 8.74
CA PHE A 532 19.98 14.80 8.45
C PHE A 532 19.26 13.48 8.75
N GLY A 533 19.91 12.34 8.53
CA GLY A 533 19.39 11.00 8.78
C GLY A 533 20.25 10.16 9.74
N ASP A 534 19.66 9.06 10.22
CA ASP A 534 20.38 8.02 10.95
C ASP A 534 21.32 7.21 10.03
N ALA A 535 22.33 6.55 10.61
CA ALA A 535 23.30 5.75 9.87
C ALA A 535 22.72 4.49 9.19
N ASN A 536 21.45 4.15 9.41
CA ASN A 536 20.73 3.07 8.75
C ASN A 536 19.21 3.31 8.85
N ALA A 537 18.45 2.95 7.81
CA ALA A 537 17.02 3.21 7.69
C ALA A 537 16.15 2.60 8.81
N ALA A 538 16.62 1.54 9.47
CA ALA A 538 15.88 0.88 10.55
C ALA A 538 16.05 1.54 11.94
N LEU A 539 17.00 2.48 12.11
CA LEU A 539 17.32 3.07 13.43
C LEU A 539 16.40 4.24 13.81
N GLY A 540 15.96 5.00 12.82
CA GLY A 540 15.10 6.17 12.96
C GLY A 540 13.65 5.92 12.57
N TRP A 541 12.78 6.84 12.97
CA TRP A 541 11.42 7.00 12.43
C TRP A 541 11.36 8.24 11.55
N SER A 542 10.36 8.28 10.66
CA SER A 542 10.00 9.43 9.82
C SER A 542 8.55 9.85 10.12
N GLU A 543 8.26 11.14 9.96
CA GLU A 543 6.93 11.72 10.14
C GLU A 543 6.72 12.84 9.13
N THR A 544 5.75 12.68 8.23
CA THR A 544 5.32 13.72 7.30
C THR A 544 3.94 14.20 7.68
N SER A 545 3.81 15.50 7.93
CA SER A 545 2.65 16.12 8.58
C SER A 545 2.11 17.34 7.82
N GLY A 546 0.81 17.58 7.96
CA GLY A 546 0.12 18.74 7.38
C GLY A 546 -1.38 18.78 7.72
N PRO A 547 -2.13 19.80 7.26
CA PRO A 547 -3.53 20.02 7.61
C PRO A 547 -4.47 18.89 7.17
N ASN A 548 -4.05 18.10 6.17
CA ASN A 548 -4.83 17.00 5.61
C ASN A 548 -4.58 15.65 6.30
N GLY A 549 -3.56 15.55 7.15
CA GLY A 549 -3.16 14.31 7.81
C GLY A 549 -1.67 14.24 8.10
N THR A 550 -1.28 13.24 8.87
CA THR A 550 0.11 12.89 9.19
C THR A 550 0.33 11.40 8.96
N ILE A 551 1.47 11.05 8.37
CA ILE A 551 1.96 9.68 8.24
C ILE A 551 3.22 9.58 9.10
N VAL A 552 3.22 8.66 10.08
CA VAL A 552 4.43 8.27 10.81
C VAL A 552 4.86 6.91 10.30
N ASP A 553 6.11 6.77 9.85
CA ASP A 553 6.61 5.50 9.33
C ASP A 553 8.00 5.10 9.84
N ARG A 554 8.29 3.80 9.72
CA ARG A 554 9.60 3.23 10.07
C ARG A 554 9.84 1.91 9.34
N TYR A 555 11.08 1.68 8.93
CA TYR A 555 11.55 0.38 8.48
C TYR A 555 12.03 -0.49 9.64
N GLN A 556 11.74 -1.79 9.58
CA GLN A 556 12.11 -2.76 10.60
C GLN A 556 12.33 -4.15 9.99
N ILE A 557 12.93 -5.04 10.78
CA ILE A 557 12.87 -6.49 10.58
C ILE A 557 11.68 -6.98 11.41
N ASP A 558 10.68 -7.58 10.76
CA ASP A 558 9.44 -8.04 11.40
C ASP A 558 9.69 -9.27 12.31
N LYS A 559 10.13 -10.40 11.73
CA LYS A 559 10.51 -11.60 12.49
C LYS A 559 12.02 -11.83 12.35
N ILE A 560 12.71 -12.16 13.45
CA ILE A 560 14.15 -12.49 13.43
C ILE A 560 14.48 -13.66 12.48
N THR A 561 13.50 -14.52 12.22
CA THR A 561 13.54 -15.65 11.28
C THR A 561 13.50 -15.23 9.81
N ASP A 562 13.11 -13.99 9.50
CA ASP A 562 13.15 -13.44 8.14
C ASP A 562 14.58 -13.04 7.72
N VAL A 563 15.52 -12.94 8.67
CA VAL A 563 16.88 -12.47 8.41
C VAL A 563 17.72 -13.59 7.82
N THR A 564 17.87 -13.60 6.50
CA THR A 564 18.85 -14.48 5.85
C THR A 564 20.29 -14.04 6.20
N PRO A 565 21.27 -14.96 6.25
CA PRO A 565 22.66 -14.61 6.57
C PRO A 565 23.29 -13.58 5.62
N GLY A 566 23.01 -13.67 4.31
CA GLY A 566 23.47 -12.71 3.32
C GLY A 566 22.64 -11.42 3.31
N GLY A 567 21.33 -11.51 3.53
CA GLY A 567 20.44 -10.35 3.59
C GLY A 567 20.77 -9.44 4.75
N GLY A 568 20.88 -9.97 5.97
CA GLY A 568 21.21 -9.18 7.17
C GLY A 568 22.55 -8.44 7.08
N ALA A 569 23.54 -8.99 6.37
CA ALA A 569 24.81 -8.31 6.11
C ALA A 569 24.68 -7.16 5.11
N GLN A 570 23.79 -7.28 4.13
CA GLN A 570 23.57 -6.27 3.08
C GLN A 570 22.60 -5.16 3.52
N SER A 571 21.59 -5.46 4.35
CA SER A 571 20.69 -4.47 4.95
C SER A 571 21.40 -3.41 5.79
N ALA A 572 22.66 -3.65 6.19
CA ALA A 572 23.51 -2.63 6.83
C ALA A 572 23.78 -1.42 5.90
N ALA A 573 23.73 -1.60 4.57
CA ALA A 573 23.88 -0.56 3.56
C ALA A 573 22.54 0.07 3.10
N ALA A 574 21.45 -0.15 3.84
CA ALA A 574 20.18 0.55 3.66
C ALA A 574 20.15 1.83 4.50
N PHE A 575 20.18 2.99 3.85
CA PHE A 575 20.22 4.30 4.49
C PHE A 575 18.87 5.02 4.34
N PRO A 576 18.53 5.96 5.24
CA PRO A 576 17.40 6.86 5.02
C PRO A 576 17.59 7.66 3.72
N TYR A 577 16.50 7.93 3.02
CA TYR A 577 16.44 8.84 1.87
C TYR A 577 15.52 10.02 2.21
N TYR A 578 15.93 11.24 1.86
CA TYR A 578 15.09 12.44 1.87
C TYR A 578 15.47 13.37 0.73
N ARG A 579 14.49 13.85 -0.07
CA ARG A 579 14.70 14.86 -1.11
C ARG A 579 13.45 15.72 -1.25
N ASP A 580 13.60 17.04 -1.12
CA ASP A 580 12.53 18.02 -1.33
C ASP A 580 12.96 19.00 -2.42
N ASP A 581 13.15 18.52 -3.66
CA ASP A 581 13.58 19.33 -4.79
C ASP A 581 12.48 19.43 -5.84
N SER A 582 11.77 20.55 -5.85
CA SER A 582 10.70 20.83 -6.81
C SER A 582 11.16 21.07 -8.26
N CYS A 583 12.46 21.12 -8.52
CA CYS A 583 13.10 21.17 -9.83
C CYS A 583 13.55 19.80 -10.35
N PHE A 584 13.81 18.85 -9.45
CA PHE A 584 14.31 17.51 -9.76
C PHE A 584 13.40 16.79 -10.77
N ASP A 585 13.98 15.86 -11.53
CA ASP A 585 13.25 15.09 -12.51
C ASP A 585 13.42 13.60 -12.27
N ASP A 586 12.71 13.07 -11.28
CA ASP A 586 12.82 11.65 -10.98
C ASP A 586 12.13 10.77 -12.04
N GLY A 587 11.57 11.35 -13.11
CA GLY A 587 11.20 10.61 -14.33
C GLY A 587 9.83 9.96 -14.35
N THR A 588 9.07 9.97 -13.24
CA THR A 588 7.65 9.56 -13.16
C THR A 588 6.82 10.65 -12.47
N GLY A 589 5.55 10.40 -12.15
CA GLY A 589 4.76 11.31 -11.31
C GLY A 589 3.92 12.37 -12.03
N THR A 590 3.06 13.04 -11.26
CA THR A 590 2.04 13.98 -11.76
C THR A 590 1.91 15.31 -11.01
N ASN A 591 2.54 15.47 -9.86
CA ASN A 591 2.47 16.66 -9.01
C ASN A 591 3.89 17.10 -8.62
N PRO A 592 4.26 18.42 -8.65
CA PRO A 592 3.44 19.62 -8.91
C PRO A 592 2.91 19.74 -10.35
N GLY A 593 3.66 19.24 -11.32
CA GLY A 593 3.27 19.14 -12.72
C GLY A 593 3.47 17.73 -13.28
N PRO A 594 2.87 17.39 -14.44
CA PRO A 594 3.03 16.09 -15.05
C PRO A 594 4.46 15.88 -15.57
N LYS A 595 4.98 14.67 -15.38
CA LYS A 595 6.03 14.16 -16.27
C LYS A 595 5.43 14.00 -17.67
N VAL A 596 5.87 14.79 -18.64
CA VAL A 596 5.21 14.86 -19.97
C VAL A 596 5.63 13.69 -20.84
N ASN A 597 6.91 13.35 -20.82
CA ASN A 597 7.51 12.22 -21.50
C ASN A 597 8.07 11.27 -20.43
N LEU A 598 7.25 10.33 -19.94
CA LEU A 598 7.65 9.34 -18.93
C LEU A 598 9.03 8.74 -19.27
N ARG A 599 9.89 8.62 -18.25
CA ARG A 599 11.25 8.05 -18.35
C ARG A 599 12.19 8.74 -19.35
N SER A 600 11.92 9.98 -19.75
CA SER A 600 12.78 10.74 -20.67
C SER A 600 13.59 11.82 -19.95
N GLY A 601 14.91 11.86 -20.15
CA GLY A 601 15.75 12.99 -19.73
C GLY A 601 15.50 14.29 -20.54
N SER A 602 14.77 14.22 -21.66
CA SER A 602 14.44 15.37 -22.51
C SER A 602 13.01 15.89 -22.29
N GLU A 603 12.70 16.26 -21.05
CA GLU A 603 11.45 16.95 -20.71
C GLU A 603 11.31 18.30 -21.44
N PRO A 604 10.11 18.66 -21.92
CA PRO A 604 9.86 19.99 -22.45
C PRO A 604 10.08 21.06 -21.38
N SER A 605 10.92 22.06 -21.68
CA SER A 605 11.18 23.21 -20.80
C SER A 605 10.10 24.31 -20.87
N THR A 606 9.05 24.11 -21.67
CA THR A 606 7.95 25.07 -21.83
C THR A 606 6.60 24.37 -21.85
N PHE A 607 5.57 25.06 -21.34
CA PHE A 607 4.17 24.67 -21.40
C PHE A 607 3.35 25.84 -21.93
N GLU A 608 2.49 25.60 -22.92
CA GLU A 608 1.74 26.64 -23.67
C GLU A 608 2.61 27.83 -24.17
N GLY A 609 3.90 27.57 -24.44
CA GLY A 609 4.86 28.59 -24.89
C GLY A 609 5.42 29.50 -23.78
N GLN A 610 5.14 29.21 -22.51
CA GLN A 610 5.81 29.83 -21.36
C GLN A 610 6.83 28.86 -20.75
N PRO A 611 7.94 29.33 -20.15
CA PRO A 611 8.86 28.46 -19.42
C PRO A 611 8.15 27.69 -18.31
N ARG A 612 8.45 26.39 -18.18
CA ARG A 612 8.16 25.64 -16.96
C ARG A 612 9.10 26.11 -15.86
N ARG A 613 8.69 25.93 -14.61
CA ARG A 613 9.48 26.30 -13.43
C ARG A 613 9.21 25.35 -12.27
N CYS A 614 10.03 25.44 -11.25
CA CYS A 614 9.85 24.68 -10.02
C CYS A 614 8.71 25.29 -9.18
N TRP A 615 8.09 24.46 -8.34
CA TRP A 615 7.03 24.88 -7.42
C TRP A 615 7.62 25.64 -6.22
N LYS A 616 6.80 26.49 -5.57
CA LYS A 616 7.16 27.18 -4.33
C LYS A 616 5.94 27.33 -3.43
N PRO A 617 6.10 27.49 -2.10
CA PRO A 617 4.97 27.62 -1.18
C PRO A 617 4.01 28.77 -1.52
N GLU A 618 4.49 29.85 -2.15
CA GLU A 618 3.63 30.98 -2.57
C GLU A 618 2.66 30.63 -3.70
N ASP A 619 2.88 29.54 -4.44
CA ASP A 619 1.94 29.01 -5.42
C ASP A 619 0.77 28.28 -4.75
N GLY A 620 0.96 27.84 -3.50
CA GLY A 620 0.01 27.02 -2.75
C GLY A 620 -0.12 25.61 -3.32
N ALA A 621 -1.16 24.89 -2.86
CA ALA A 621 -1.43 23.55 -3.35
C ALA A 621 -1.79 23.53 -4.84
N VAL A 622 -1.07 22.73 -5.62
CA VAL A 622 -1.30 22.53 -7.06
C VAL A 622 -1.73 21.09 -7.36
N ASP A 623 -2.26 20.87 -8.56
CA ASP A 623 -2.86 19.61 -8.99
C ASP A 623 -2.60 19.46 -10.50
N ASN A 624 -1.56 18.68 -10.84
CA ASN A 624 -1.16 18.33 -12.20
C ASN A 624 -1.12 19.53 -13.16
N ASP A 625 -0.35 20.55 -12.79
CA ASP A 625 -0.28 21.81 -13.52
C ASP A 625 0.98 21.87 -14.40
N GLY A 626 0.77 21.77 -15.72
CA GLY A 626 1.84 21.76 -16.73
C GLY A 626 2.82 22.92 -16.70
N ARG A 627 2.51 24.03 -15.99
CA ARG A 627 3.44 25.15 -15.77
C ARG A 627 4.61 24.77 -14.87
N PHE A 628 4.50 23.68 -14.12
CA PHE A 628 5.54 23.18 -13.23
C PHE A 628 6.28 21.97 -13.80
N TYR A 629 7.49 21.74 -13.31
CA TYR A 629 8.14 20.42 -13.41
C TYR A 629 7.51 19.44 -12.42
N GLN A 630 7.85 18.15 -12.54
CA GLN A 630 7.29 17.12 -11.67
C GLN A 630 7.98 17.05 -10.29
N GLY A 631 9.29 17.31 -10.17
CA GLY A 631 9.92 17.49 -8.85
C GLY A 631 9.90 16.26 -7.94
N SER A 632 10.42 16.45 -6.73
CA SER A 632 10.28 15.54 -5.59
C SER A 632 9.92 16.42 -4.40
N ILE A 633 8.80 16.14 -3.74
CA ILE A 633 8.27 17.00 -2.68
C ILE A 633 8.25 16.22 -1.38
N GLY A 634 9.11 16.61 -0.44
CA GLY A 634 9.30 15.93 0.84
C GLY A 634 9.52 14.42 0.69
N THR A 635 10.11 13.98 -0.42
CA THR A 635 10.19 12.57 -0.81
C THR A 635 11.09 11.82 0.16
N HIS A 636 10.57 10.80 0.84
CA HIS A 636 11.35 10.07 1.84
C HIS A 636 11.14 8.56 1.83
N GLY A 637 12.13 7.82 2.32
CA GLY A 637 12.12 6.36 2.34
C GLY A 637 13.47 5.77 2.68
N LEU A 638 13.90 4.76 1.93
CA LEU A 638 15.24 4.19 2.01
C LEU A 638 15.95 4.08 0.66
N HIS A 639 17.28 4.06 0.72
CA HIS A 639 18.20 3.77 -0.38
C HIS A 639 19.18 2.67 0.02
N ILE A 640 19.23 1.58 -0.74
CA ILE A 640 20.25 0.52 -0.64
C ILE A 640 21.39 0.86 -1.61
N LEU A 641 22.49 1.41 -1.10
CA LEU A 641 23.55 2.04 -1.92
C LEU A 641 24.32 1.08 -2.85
N PHE A 642 24.36 -0.20 -2.50
CA PHE A 642 24.96 -1.27 -3.29
C PHE A 642 24.40 -2.63 -2.84
N LEU A 643 24.41 -3.61 -3.74
CA LEU A 643 24.03 -4.99 -3.45
C LEU A 643 25.03 -5.97 -4.06
N VAL A 644 25.48 -6.95 -3.29
CA VAL A 644 26.38 -7.99 -3.80
C VAL A 644 25.59 -9.08 -4.50
N ASP A 645 24.52 -9.60 -3.89
CA ASP A 645 23.52 -10.49 -4.48
C ASP A 645 22.40 -10.72 -3.45
N SER A 646 21.13 -10.71 -3.85
CA SER A 646 20.02 -11.17 -2.99
C SER A 646 19.12 -12.23 -3.64
N ASP A 647 19.48 -12.75 -4.81
CA ASP A 647 18.67 -13.73 -5.56
C ASP A 647 19.01 -15.19 -5.18
N ASN A 648 19.29 -15.42 -3.89
CA ASN A 648 19.52 -16.71 -3.23
C ASN A 648 20.59 -17.63 -3.87
N ALA A 649 21.40 -17.15 -4.81
CA ALA A 649 22.31 -17.97 -5.62
C ALA A 649 21.66 -19.28 -6.14
N ARG A 650 20.39 -19.19 -6.58
CA ARG A 650 19.54 -20.31 -7.04
C ARG A 650 19.38 -21.47 -6.04
N GLN A 651 19.58 -21.19 -4.75
CA GLN A 651 19.06 -22.08 -3.71
C GLN A 651 17.55 -21.90 -3.61
N THR A 652 16.82 -22.99 -3.34
CA THR A 652 15.38 -22.95 -3.12
C THR A 652 15.01 -22.30 -1.78
N VAL A 653 15.91 -22.32 -0.80
CA VAL A 653 15.70 -21.71 0.53
C VAL A 653 16.36 -20.33 0.56
N PRO A 654 15.74 -19.29 1.14
CA PRO A 654 16.35 -17.97 1.27
C PRO A 654 17.70 -17.99 2.00
N ILE A 655 18.74 -17.45 1.36
CA ILE A 655 20.10 -17.35 1.93
C ILE A 655 20.73 -15.95 1.82
N SER A 656 20.33 -15.15 0.83
CA SER A 656 20.86 -13.81 0.57
C SER A 656 19.78 -12.73 0.39
N GLU A 657 18.52 -13.15 0.23
CA GLU A 657 17.32 -12.30 0.24
C GLU A 657 17.34 -11.24 1.36
N ILE A 658 17.08 -9.99 1.00
CA ILE A 658 16.87 -8.89 1.95
C ILE A 658 15.38 -8.80 2.29
N VAL A 659 15.05 -8.91 3.57
CA VAL A 659 13.68 -8.71 4.07
C VAL A 659 13.61 -7.44 4.91
N ALA A 660 12.62 -6.60 4.62
CA ALA A 660 12.30 -5.40 5.40
C ALA A 660 10.79 -5.18 5.45
N GLU A 661 10.28 -4.65 6.56
CA GLU A 661 8.90 -4.17 6.69
C GLU A 661 8.90 -2.65 6.94
N GLN A 662 8.16 -1.90 6.13
CA GLN A 662 7.80 -0.51 6.43
C GLN A 662 6.45 -0.51 7.13
N ARG A 663 6.40 -0.04 8.38
CA ARG A 663 5.16 0.19 9.12
C ARG A 663 4.79 1.65 9.04
N MET A 664 3.57 1.97 8.62
CA MET A 664 3.03 3.32 8.49
C MET A 664 1.75 3.48 9.34
N VAL A 665 1.66 4.56 10.11
CA VAL A 665 0.49 4.93 10.93
C VAL A 665 -0.09 6.23 10.43
N MET A 666 -1.41 6.25 10.17
CA MET A 666 -2.11 7.42 9.64
C MET A 666 -2.87 8.16 10.75
N LEU A 667 -2.58 9.45 10.92
CA LEU A 667 -3.11 10.30 11.99
C LEU A 667 -3.83 11.54 11.42
N PRO A 668 -4.91 12.03 12.07
CA PRO A 668 -5.68 13.17 11.57
C PRO A 668 -4.98 14.52 11.80
N GLY A 669 -4.87 15.34 10.75
CA GLY A 669 -4.22 16.65 10.78
C GLY A 669 -2.73 16.57 11.14
N ASP A 670 -2.18 17.68 11.67
CA ASP A 670 -0.85 17.74 12.28
C ASP A 670 -1.00 17.66 13.83
N PRO A 671 -0.57 16.54 14.46
CA PRO A 671 -0.56 16.41 15.92
C PRO A 671 0.69 17.02 16.58
N GLY A 672 1.60 17.61 15.80
CA GLY A 672 2.99 17.88 16.21
C GLY A 672 3.83 16.59 16.20
N ASN A 673 5.09 16.68 16.64
CA ASN A 673 5.98 15.51 16.72
C ASN A 673 5.39 14.41 17.62
N VAL A 674 5.04 13.30 16.98
CA VAL A 674 4.57 12.06 17.60
C VAL A 674 5.32 10.83 17.07
N GLY A 675 6.37 11.03 16.26
CA GLY A 675 7.18 10.00 15.64
C GLY A 675 7.77 8.99 16.60
N GLU A 676 8.28 9.41 17.77
CA GLU A 676 8.77 8.48 18.79
C GLU A 676 7.64 7.60 19.37
N LYS A 677 6.45 8.18 19.55
CA LYS A 677 5.26 7.53 20.13
C LYS A 677 4.65 6.50 19.18
N TYR A 678 4.58 6.79 17.89
CA TYR A 678 3.96 5.90 16.89
C TYR A 678 4.95 5.07 16.08
N GLY A 679 6.19 5.54 15.86
CA GLY A 679 7.21 4.85 15.06
C GLY A 679 7.96 3.74 15.81
N ARG A 680 8.09 3.79 17.14
CA ARG A 680 8.88 2.83 17.95
C ARG A 680 8.09 1.67 18.57
N GLY A 681 6.86 1.41 18.14
CA GLY A 681 5.97 0.39 18.74
C GLY A 681 6.56 -1.03 18.84
N PHE A 682 7.32 -1.44 17.81
CA PHE A 682 7.92 -2.77 17.71
C PHE A 682 9.11 -3.02 18.65
N GLU A 683 9.83 -1.98 19.07
CA GLU A 683 10.95 -2.11 20.02
C GLU A 683 10.46 -2.46 21.43
N LYS A 684 9.18 -2.15 21.70
CA LYS A 684 8.47 -2.43 22.95
C LYS A 684 7.25 -3.29 22.58
N PRO A 685 7.37 -4.49 21.98
CA PRO A 685 6.23 -5.16 21.36
C PRO A 685 5.20 -5.64 22.40
N LEU A 686 3.93 -5.75 22.00
CA LEU A 686 2.90 -6.40 22.81
C LEU A 686 3.22 -7.88 22.97
N VAL A 687 3.30 -8.37 24.21
CA VAL A 687 3.60 -9.77 24.51
C VAL A 687 2.30 -10.54 24.70
N THR A 688 2.02 -11.48 23.80
CA THR A 688 0.87 -12.37 23.87
C THR A 688 1.21 -13.70 24.53
N ALA A 689 0.29 -14.21 25.34
CA ALA A 689 0.31 -15.59 25.82
C ALA A 689 -1.11 -16.17 25.78
N ALA A 690 -1.27 -17.35 25.18
CA ALA A 690 -2.54 -18.06 25.13
C ALA A 690 -2.55 -19.23 26.12
N THR A 691 -3.64 -19.40 26.87
CA THR A 691 -3.84 -20.49 27.83
C THR A 691 -5.29 -20.95 27.86
N PRO A 692 -5.58 -22.25 28.14
CA PRO A 692 -6.95 -22.73 28.23
C PRO A 692 -7.77 -21.97 29.27
N PHE A 693 -8.98 -21.52 28.91
CA PHE A 693 -9.88 -20.84 29.82
C PHE A 693 -10.71 -21.87 30.62
N ALA A 694 -10.48 -21.96 31.92
CA ALA A 694 -11.18 -22.87 32.83
C ALA A 694 -12.52 -22.30 33.35
N GLY A 695 -13.30 -21.71 32.44
CA GLY A 695 -14.53 -20.97 32.75
C GLY A 695 -15.67 -21.81 33.32
N GLY A 696 -16.68 -21.12 33.86
CA GLY A 696 -17.97 -21.71 34.18
C GLY A 696 -18.63 -22.32 32.93
N GLY A 697 -19.37 -23.40 33.12
CA GLY A 697 -20.05 -24.11 32.02
C GLY A 697 -21.00 -23.21 31.20
N GLU A 698 -21.38 -23.70 30.02
CA GLU A 698 -22.19 -23.00 29.02
C GLU A 698 -23.38 -22.25 29.62
N GLU A 699 -23.63 -21.04 29.11
CA GLU A 699 -24.77 -20.22 29.53
C GLU A 699 -26.09 -21.00 29.33
N PRO A 700 -26.96 -21.09 30.37
CA PRO A 700 -28.18 -21.86 30.26
C PRO A 700 -29.07 -21.31 29.15
N ALA A 701 -29.77 -22.20 28.45
CA ALA A 701 -30.75 -21.76 27.46
C ALA A 701 -31.75 -20.79 28.10
N PRO A 702 -32.16 -19.71 27.39
CA PRO A 702 -33.29 -18.92 27.83
C PRO A 702 -34.46 -19.87 28.07
N GLY A 703 -35.12 -19.74 29.22
CA GLY A 703 -36.33 -20.50 29.49
C GLY A 703 -37.37 -20.23 28.39
N PRO A 704 -38.30 -21.17 28.13
CA PRO A 704 -39.43 -20.87 27.27
C PRO A 704 -40.09 -19.58 27.78
N ASP A 705 -40.39 -18.65 26.87
CA ASP A 705 -41.23 -17.50 27.19
C ASP A 705 -42.47 -18.03 27.92
N PRO A 706 -42.88 -17.44 29.06
CA PRO A 706 -44.01 -17.94 29.81
C PRO A 706 -45.24 -17.96 28.88
N GLU A 707 -45.81 -19.16 28.68
CA GLU A 707 -47.02 -19.31 27.88
C GLU A 707 -48.08 -18.34 28.39
N PRO A 708 -48.77 -17.60 27.51
CA PRO A 708 -49.85 -16.73 27.93
C PRO A 708 -50.94 -17.57 28.60
N ASP A 709 -51.16 -17.29 29.88
CA ASP A 709 -51.97 -18.07 30.81
C ASP A 709 -53.38 -18.38 30.24
N PRO A 710 -53.75 -19.66 30.04
CA PRO A 710 -54.99 -20.03 29.38
C PRO A 710 -56.19 -20.00 30.35
N GLY A 711 -56.57 -18.81 30.83
CA GLY A 711 -57.83 -18.66 31.57
C GLY A 711 -58.13 -17.28 32.16
N GLU A 712 -59.08 -16.57 31.55
CA GLU A 712 -60.45 -16.52 32.12
C GLU A 712 -61.46 -15.97 31.11
N GLY A 713 -62.62 -16.62 31.01
CA GLY A 713 -63.70 -16.20 30.12
C GLY A 713 -64.65 -15.22 30.81
N GLY A 714 -64.74 -13.99 30.30
CA GLY A 714 -65.70 -12.96 30.74
C GLY A 714 -66.41 -12.32 29.55
N GLY A 715 -67.74 -12.35 29.57
CA GLY A 715 -68.61 -11.97 28.45
C GLY A 715 -68.78 -10.45 28.16
N PRO A 716 -69.69 -10.09 27.23
CA PRO A 716 -69.56 -8.90 26.41
C PRO A 716 -70.13 -7.61 27.01
N GLY A 717 -69.47 -6.48 26.74
CA GLY A 717 -69.92 -5.13 27.08
C GLY A 717 -69.78 -4.15 25.90
N GLN A 718 -70.85 -3.42 25.61
CA GLN A 718 -70.93 -2.41 24.54
C GLN A 718 -70.29 -1.07 24.95
N GLY A 719 -70.00 -0.22 23.96
CA GLY A 719 -69.98 1.24 24.14
C GLY A 719 -68.72 1.93 23.63
N GLY A 720 -68.86 2.72 22.56
CA GLY A 720 -67.78 3.59 22.08
C GLY A 720 -67.73 4.93 22.82
N GLY A 721 -66.63 5.67 22.66
CA GLY A 721 -66.48 7.02 23.23
C GLY A 721 -65.15 7.67 22.88
N SER A 722 -65.20 8.67 22.00
CA SER A 722 -64.11 9.61 21.73
C SER A 722 -63.86 10.54 22.94
N GLY A 723 -62.61 10.91 23.22
CA GLY A 723 -62.31 11.97 24.21
C GLY A 723 -60.89 12.55 24.09
N GLN A 724 -60.77 13.88 24.08
CA GLN A 724 -59.51 14.63 24.07
C GLN A 724 -59.09 15.07 25.48
N GLY A 725 -57.82 15.49 25.61
CA GLY A 725 -57.28 16.21 26.78
C GLY A 725 -56.55 15.28 27.76
N GLY A 726 -55.40 15.62 28.33
CA GLY A 726 -54.73 16.93 28.41
C GLY A 726 -54.62 17.35 29.88
N GLY A 727 -53.42 17.58 30.39
CA GLY A 727 -53.24 17.97 31.79
C GLY A 727 -51.82 17.80 32.32
N SER A 728 -51.11 18.91 32.45
CA SER A 728 -49.86 19.06 33.21
C SER A 728 -50.08 18.96 34.73
N GLY A 729 -49.06 18.51 35.48
CA GLY A 729 -49.03 18.63 36.95
C GLY A 729 -47.61 18.64 37.52
N GLN A 730 -47.16 19.80 38.00
CA GLN A 730 -45.99 19.94 38.89
C GLN A 730 -46.44 19.96 40.36
N GLY A 731 -45.54 19.63 41.31
CA GLY A 731 -45.54 20.33 42.61
C GLY A 731 -45.16 19.52 43.86
N GLY A 732 -44.22 20.08 44.66
CA GLY A 732 -44.01 19.77 46.08
C GLY A 732 -42.92 18.72 46.41
N GLY A 733 -41.93 18.94 47.30
CA GLY A 733 -41.49 20.17 47.98
C GLY A 733 -41.46 20.11 49.52
N SER A 734 -40.29 19.81 50.11
CA SER A 734 -39.83 20.03 51.52
C SER A 734 -38.39 19.47 51.61
N GLY A 735 -37.34 20.03 52.24
CA GLY A 735 -37.17 21.00 53.33
C GLY A 735 -36.89 20.27 54.66
N GLY A 736 -35.80 20.49 55.44
CA GLY A 736 -34.58 21.31 55.31
C GLY A 736 -33.69 21.28 56.61
N GLY A 737 -32.48 21.90 56.59
CA GLY A 737 -31.54 22.10 57.74
C GLY A 737 -30.51 20.96 58.00
N GLY A 738 -29.27 21.16 58.50
CA GLY A 738 -28.52 22.34 59.00
C GLY A 738 -27.86 22.06 60.37
N GLU A 739 -26.67 22.53 60.80
CA GLU A 739 -25.54 23.29 60.22
C GLU A 739 -24.26 23.10 61.12
N ALA A 740 -23.01 23.22 60.63
CA ALA A 740 -21.81 23.48 61.49
C ALA A 740 -20.51 23.93 60.78
N GLY A 741 -20.07 25.18 61.03
CA GLY A 741 -18.67 25.50 61.42
C GLY A 741 -17.60 25.85 60.35
N PRO A 742 -16.89 27.00 60.44
CA PRO A 742 -15.93 27.46 59.41
C PRO A 742 -14.44 27.60 59.88
N GLY A 743 -13.53 27.80 58.92
CA GLY A 743 -12.11 28.13 59.15
C GLY A 743 -11.53 29.02 58.03
N ASN A 744 -10.71 30.02 58.39
CA ASN A 744 -10.43 31.22 57.58
C ASN A 744 -8.93 31.39 57.23
N GLN A 745 -8.58 31.94 56.04
CA GLN A 745 -7.39 32.81 55.81
C GLN A 745 -7.35 33.42 54.38
N GLY A 746 -7.03 34.72 54.28
CA GLY A 746 -6.62 35.43 53.04
C GLY A 746 -5.09 35.70 53.01
N SER A 747 -4.47 36.55 52.17
CA SER A 747 -4.93 37.58 51.23
C SER A 747 -3.79 38.02 50.25
N ALA A 748 -4.10 38.34 48.98
CA ALA A 748 -3.62 39.49 48.12
C ALA A 748 -2.11 39.96 48.05
N PRO A 749 -1.68 40.84 47.10
CA PRO A 749 -1.99 40.98 45.64
C PRO A 749 -0.81 41.43 44.70
N ALA A 750 -0.89 41.11 43.38
CA ALA A 750 -0.62 41.93 42.15
C ALA A 750 0.67 42.82 41.98
N PRO A 751 0.91 43.57 40.86
CA PRO A 751 0.30 43.62 39.51
C PRO A 751 1.28 43.60 38.31
N GLY A 752 0.79 43.65 37.06
CA GLY A 752 1.62 44.05 35.90
C GLY A 752 1.07 43.76 34.49
N ALA A 753 0.15 44.57 33.96
CA ALA A 753 -0.22 44.54 32.53
C ALA A 753 -0.70 45.93 32.04
N THR A 754 -0.29 46.31 30.82
CA THR A 754 -0.69 47.55 30.14
C THR A 754 -1.25 47.21 28.74
N PRO A 755 -2.39 47.77 28.30
CA PRO A 755 -3.06 47.33 27.06
C PRO A 755 -2.74 48.19 25.82
N GLN A 756 -2.95 47.61 24.63
CA GLN A 756 -3.07 48.33 23.36
C GLN A 756 -4.29 47.84 22.53
N PRO A 757 -4.80 48.63 21.56
CA PRO A 757 -6.25 48.72 21.34
C PRO A 757 -6.82 47.89 20.18
N GLN A 758 -8.12 47.59 20.29
CA GLN A 758 -8.92 46.96 19.24
C GLN A 758 -9.26 47.96 18.11
N ALA A 759 -9.03 47.55 16.85
CA ALA A 759 -9.49 48.26 15.66
C ALA A 759 -10.77 47.62 15.08
N GLN A 760 -11.79 48.43 14.80
CA GLN A 760 -13.08 47.99 14.26
C GLN A 760 -13.03 47.81 12.74
N GLN A 761 -13.57 46.70 12.20
CA GLN A 761 -13.77 46.52 10.76
C GLN A 761 -15.15 46.99 10.26
N PRO A 762 -15.26 47.65 9.08
CA PRO A 762 -16.52 48.24 8.61
C PRO A 762 -17.46 47.28 7.84
N ARG A 763 -18.78 47.48 8.04
CA ARG A 763 -19.91 46.62 7.62
C ARG A 763 -20.22 46.54 6.10
N GLN A 764 -19.26 46.56 5.18
CA GLN A 764 -19.57 46.56 3.73
C GLN A 764 -19.61 45.17 3.04
N GLN A 765 -18.95 44.13 3.56
CA GLN A 765 -18.86 42.84 2.85
C GLN A 765 -20.16 42.01 2.77
N VAL A 766 -21.15 42.26 3.64
CA VAL A 766 -22.37 41.41 3.76
C VAL A 766 -23.28 41.51 2.53
N LYS A 767 -23.30 42.66 1.82
CA LYS A 767 -24.19 42.86 0.65
C LYS A 767 -23.64 42.26 -0.66
N ALA A 768 -22.34 41.97 -0.75
CA ALA A 768 -21.75 41.33 -1.94
C ALA A 768 -22.05 39.82 -1.99
N LYS A 769 -21.90 39.11 -0.85
CA LYS A 769 -22.07 37.65 -0.76
C LYS A 769 -23.50 37.18 -1.11
N SER A 770 -24.54 37.99 -0.89
CA SER A 770 -25.93 37.63 -1.24
C SER A 770 -26.25 37.69 -2.74
N LYS A 771 -25.66 38.64 -3.49
CA LYS A 771 -25.82 38.73 -4.96
C LYS A 771 -25.15 37.57 -5.69
N ALA A 772 -23.99 37.10 -5.20
CA ALA A 772 -23.31 35.91 -5.72
C ALA A 772 -24.16 34.63 -5.56
N LYS A 773 -24.77 34.43 -4.38
CA LYS A 773 -25.62 33.26 -4.09
C LYS A 773 -26.86 33.19 -5.01
N LYS A 774 -27.50 34.33 -5.32
CA LYS A 774 -28.61 34.40 -6.30
C LYS A 774 -28.15 34.10 -7.75
N ARG A 775 -26.97 34.53 -8.19
CA ARG A 775 -26.42 34.18 -9.53
C ARG A 775 -26.10 32.68 -9.66
N LYS A 776 -25.55 32.02 -8.63
CA LYS A 776 -25.30 30.55 -8.64
C LYS A 776 -26.62 29.75 -8.78
N ALA A 777 -27.70 30.17 -8.10
CA ALA A 777 -29.02 29.53 -8.19
C ALA A 777 -29.66 29.63 -9.59
N ALA A 778 -29.53 30.79 -10.26
CA ALA A 778 -30.03 30.98 -11.63
C ALA A 778 -29.30 30.08 -12.66
N ARG A 779 -27.96 29.97 -12.56
CA ARG A 779 -27.17 29.06 -13.42
C ARG A 779 -27.56 27.58 -13.23
N LYS A 780 -27.85 27.13 -11.99
CA LYS A 780 -28.33 25.75 -11.73
C LYS A 780 -29.68 25.46 -12.42
N LYS A 781 -30.65 26.38 -12.37
CA LYS A 781 -31.96 26.23 -13.07
C LYS A 781 -31.81 26.20 -14.60
N CYS A 782 -30.83 26.90 -15.17
CA CYS A 782 -30.58 26.89 -16.62
C CYS A 782 -29.94 25.57 -17.11
N LYS A 783 -28.96 25.00 -16.39
CA LYS A 783 -28.40 23.66 -16.70
C LYS A 783 -29.47 22.56 -16.61
N ALA A 784 -30.39 22.63 -15.64
CA ALA A 784 -31.49 21.67 -15.50
C ALA A 784 -32.49 21.70 -16.68
N LYS A 785 -32.84 22.90 -17.20
CA LYS A 785 -33.68 23.02 -18.41
C LYS A 785 -32.99 22.47 -19.67
N LYS A 786 -31.67 22.66 -19.84
CA LYS A 786 -30.92 22.07 -20.97
C LYS A 786 -30.95 20.53 -20.94
N ARG A 787 -30.68 19.89 -19.78
CA ARG A 787 -30.73 18.42 -19.64
C ARG A 787 -32.13 17.82 -19.91
N LYS A 788 -33.23 18.53 -19.59
CA LYS A 788 -34.60 18.07 -19.91
C LYS A 788 -34.97 18.19 -21.39
N ALA A 789 -34.29 19.04 -22.16
CA ALA A 789 -34.50 19.16 -23.61
C ALA A 789 -33.82 18.03 -24.40
N THR A 790 -32.60 17.62 -24.02
CA THR A 790 -31.87 16.54 -24.71
C THR A 790 -32.56 15.17 -24.54
N ARG A 791 -33.02 14.84 -23.33
CA ARG A 791 -33.78 13.59 -23.07
C ARG A 791 -35.10 13.50 -23.86
N ARG A 792 -35.67 14.62 -24.33
CA ARG A 792 -36.91 14.62 -25.12
C ARG A 792 -36.70 14.35 -26.63
N LYS A 793 -35.48 14.45 -27.15
CA LYS A 793 -35.17 14.12 -28.56
C LYS A 793 -34.82 12.64 -28.79
N ALA A 794 -34.28 11.94 -27.79
CA ALA A 794 -33.93 10.52 -27.92
C ALA A 794 -35.14 9.56 -27.91
N GLY A 795 -36.28 9.98 -27.34
CA GLY A 795 -37.47 9.13 -27.15
C GLY A 795 -38.42 9.01 -28.34
N ALA A 796 -38.12 9.60 -29.51
CA ALA A 796 -39.08 9.75 -30.61
C ALA A 796 -38.80 8.86 -31.86
N SER A 797 -37.68 8.11 -31.89
CA SER A 797 -37.23 7.41 -33.11
C SER A 797 -37.47 5.88 -33.12
N LYS A 798 -38.11 5.30 -32.09
CA LYS A 798 -38.40 3.86 -32.01
C LYS A 798 -39.87 3.59 -31.66
N ARG A 799 -40.78 3.79 -32.63
CA ARG A 799 -42.11 3.12 -32.75
C ARG A 799 -42.93 3.65 -33.95
N LYS A 800 -42.87 2.93 -35.08
CA LYS A 800 -43.91 2.72 -36.11
C LYS A 800 -43.23 2.00 -37.29
N ALA A 801 -43.42 0.70 -37.49
CA ALA A 801 -44.63 -0.02 -37.92
C ALA A 801 -44.55 -0.36 -39.41
N THR A 802 -44.52 -1.66 -39.70
CA THR A 802 -44.57 -2.31 -41.00
C THR A 802 -45.94 -2.17 -41.66
N ALA A 803 -45.99 -1.76 -42.93
CA ALA A 803 -47.04 -2.16 -43.89
C ALA A 803 -46.61 -1.85 -45.35
N LYS A 804 -46.94 -2.76 -46.27
CA LYS A 804 -46.65 -2.64 -47.72
C LYS A 804 -47.73 -1.81 -48.42
N CYS A 805 -47.38 -1.08 -49.49
CA CYS A 805 -48.16 -1.15 -50.74
C CYS A 805 -47.34 -0.77 -51.99
N LYS A 806 -47.80 -1.21 -53.17
CA LYS A 806 -47.03 -1.26 -54.43
C LYS A 806 -47.24 -0.03 -55.32
N ALA A 807 -46.19 0.41 -56.01
CA ALA A 807 -46.29 0.98 -57.36
C ALA A 807 -44.98 0.79 -58.17
N LYS A 808 -45.11 0.39 -59.43
CA LYS A 808 -44.10 0.24 -60.51
C LYS A 808 -44.80 0.76 -61.80
N PRO A 809 -44.15 0.92 -62.98
CA PRO A 809 -42.72 1.09 -63.30
C PRO A 809 -42.46 2.17 -64.40
N ARG A 810 -41.18 2.47 -64.72
CA ARG A 810 -40.67 2.84 -66.08
C ARG A 810 -39.11 2.81 -66.05
N LYS A 811 -38.46 1.75 -66.56
CA LYS A 811 -37.96 1.47 -67.94
C LYS A 811 -36.74 2.30 -68.40
N LYS A 812 -35.74 1.56 -68.96
CA LYS A 812 -34.59 1.98 -69.83
C LYS A 812 -33.39 2.66 -69.13
N LYS A 813 -32.11 2.53 -69.58
CA LYS A 813 -31.40 1.50 -70.41
C LYS A 813 -29.90 1.91 -70.51
N ARG A 814 -28.92 0.99 -70.31
CA ARG A 814 -27.49 1.09 -70.77
C ARG A 814 -26.68 2.32 -70.24
N SER A 815 -25.35 2.41 -70.26
CA SER A 815 -24.26 1.54 -70.75
C SER A 815 -22.97 1.75 -69.93
N LYS A 816 -22.05 0.78 -70.03
CA LYS A 816 -20.58 0.88 -69.81
C LYS A 816 -20.01 2.31 -69.84
N LYS A 817 -19.18 2.63 -68.85
CA LYS A 817 -17.72 2.65 -69.06
C LYS A 817 -17.01 2.18 -67.79
#